data_AF-A0A9D2T0Z3-F1
#
_entry.id   AF-A0A9D2T0Z3-F1
#
_cell.length_a   1.000
_cell.length_b   1.000
_cell.length_c   1.000
_cell.angle_alpha   90.00
_cell.angle_beta   90.00
_cell.angle_gamma   90.00
#
_symmetry.space_group_name_H-M   'P 1'
#
loop_
_entity.id
_entity.type
_entity.pdbx_description
1 polymer ?
#
loop_
_entity_poly.entity_id
_entity_poly.type
_entity_poly.pdbx_seq_one_letter_code
_entity_poly.pdbx_strand_id
1 'polypeptide(L)'
;MKRVCAFLLCGALMMPPAFAASEGAWPAWAEEALPWGQNAAISQDFLTAPAETVSRGMAAQLLYEAAGRPAVTGTCPFSDVPEEYADAVTWAAAEGILTGVGEGRYEPSRMVTRQEFAAILWRQAGAPEMAAQGLAQFGDAASVAEWARPAVVWSLRAGVMDGQSEERLAPAGTITVAEALVMLERAASLPDGNQLRADLEALTASHRPVGSQGEADAVQYLKKRFEEMGYTVTLQPYTDSQGRSGNNVIAVKEASSSDADILILSAHHDSVSTAYGANDNASGVAALLYAAQALKDVETDTELRFISFTDEENGKNGSRAYTASLTEEEKDRMIGAIQFDMLGGLGSDGTLVCTMDGEANWLSDLLQKKDPELVRDAETASDHASLQLAGVPSVLLMQEGQGYLYHSAADVADQLDPYAIAAAAETAVAAAQEIGSPDTASYRELDREQGEGYTYRQTRQNVIYFSSSTADTEAYIGAAGELADTWEISGEGWTDTYESYRYSMRWFDGEMPINTYYQYRNGFLERIQLRPEETGYTAEQMQALIETMYGAPTSEEEGQVSWADPVYSKYITLSSDEQGCLVTVGNYSVGITNVLSSYPVRGGQADISDPEDALVWDYLCSILPLEARQKIAEFNLFTDGTSNILAYTSPVQVDGVSDNTRFSISIDYYDVYDENGEKRDWSKLTYTILHEYGHVLLEDETQIDLSKGTGTHDPATFIEGSFRKGFYDTFWSELGDTGVGDYEANPTNYVSRYGANYFHEDIADTFAVFVLGEEPQGDTVAEKKLRFFWADPDMVALRSAIRQDLGLDWPEEDSGSGTVPEQPEQIAVSSLEEVKAELTRAIAAAEQPPALDVSALEGQEELPLTVKNLYYGILSDDRTYSYAYDLTAEVGADGLLRCTISYMPYRTGAYPDGFQGTEVDGLDSLVQCARQGLAQERIPIRITDPTLVVDDMNRALQQVEGSWLLCQLSRDGTAITVTPQNGLTHQQALERLAETQALAEQIYRETVTADMTQAQQAEALYSYLTEHVRYDFRYYGNPGEMPYDSITAYGALHDNLAICGGYAQAFQLLLEQAGIPCVTVNGKLGGENHMWDLAQIDGQWRYFDPTSDRGRAGYGFLYCGVEAEELDRHTWEAEWAQRLADALFP
;
A
#
# COMPACT_ATOMS: atom_id res chain seq x y z
N MET A 1 -6.00 58.12 -11.48
CA MET A 1 -5.26 58.98 -12.44
C MET A 1 -3.77 58.93 -12.09
N LYS A 2 -2.93 58.40 -13.00
CA LYS A 2 -1.47 58.60 -13.18
C LYS A 2 -0.46 58.22 -12.05
N ARG A 3 0.15 57.03 -12.20
CA ARG A 3 1.55 56.75 -12.61
C ARG A 3 2.74 57.61 -12.08
N VAL A 4 3.73 56.87 -11.53
CA VAL A 4 5.21 56.89 -11.81
C VAL A 4 6.18 57.50 -10.78
N CYS A 5 7.03 56.60 -10.25
CA CYS A 5 8.48 56.58 -9.92
C CYS A 5 9.28 57.84 -9.52
N ALA A 6 10.12 57.73 -8.47
CA ALA A 6 11.57 57.42 -8.57
C ALA A 6 12.46 58.00 -7.42
N PHE A 7 13.17 57.08 -6.76
CA PHE A 7 14.60 57.08 -6.34
C PHE A 7 15.24 58.01 -5.24
N LEU A 8 15.78 57.28 -4.24
CA LEU A 8 17.17 57.23 -3.69
C LEU A 8 17.69 58.13 -2.55
N LEU A 9 18.15 57.39 -1.52
CA LEU A 9 19.38 57.52 -0.71
C LEU A 9 19.51 58.64 0.34
N CYS A 10 19.51 58.25 1.61
CA CYS A 10 20.72 58.24 2.46
C CYS A 10 20.43 57.56 3.81
N GLY A 11 21.27 56.60 4.19
CA GLY A 11 21.18 55.87 5.46
C GLY A 11 21.83 56.61 6.63
N ALA A 12 21.41 56.23 7.84
CA ALA A 12 22.22 56.27 9.06
C ALA A 12 21.55 55.42 10.15
N LEU A 13 22.16 54.26 10.43
CA LEU A 13 22.34 53.60 11.72
C LEU A 13 21.26 53.80 12.81
N MET A 14 20.48 52.75 13.09
CA MET A 14 20.03 52.42 14.46
C MET A 14 20.00 50.89 14.65
N MET A 15 20.50 50.44 15.80
CA MET A 15 20.47 49.06 16.27
C MET A 15 19.04 48.48 16.26
N PRO A 16 18.84 47.18 16.03
CA PRO A 16 17.52 46.58 16.18
C PRO A 16 17.15 46.54 17.68
N PRO A 17 15.87 46.77 18.04
CA PRO A 17 15.40 46.68 19.41
C PRO A 17 15.27 45.21 19.84
N ALA A 18 15.52 44.96 21.12
CA ALA A 18 15.11 43.74 21.79
C ALA A 18 13.59 43.56 21.65
N PHE A 19 13.14 42.39 21.19
CA PHE A 19 11.73 42.01 21.19
C PHE A 19 11.26 41.87 22.64
N ALA A 20 10.32 42.72 23.04
CA ALA A 20 9.49 42.53 24.22
C ALA A 20 8.26 41.72 23.79
N ALA A 21 7.96 40.64 24.52
CA ALA A 21 6.76 39.82 24.33
C ALA A 21 5.49 40.66 24.51
N SER A 22 4.60 40.61 23.52
CA SER A 22 3.21 41.08 23.65
C SER A 22 2.32 39.89 24.04
N GLU A 23 1.47 40.05 25.05
CA GLU A 23 0.35 39.15 25.36
C GLU A 23 -0.43 38.85 24.05
N GLY A 24 -0.28 37.64 23.52
CA GLY A 24 -0.82 37.25 22.23
C GLY A 24 -2.18 36.55 22.38
N ALA A 25 -3.15 36.93 21.54
CA ALA A 25 -4.38 36.16 21.39
C ALA A 25 -4.08 34.74 20.86
N TRP A 26 -4.86 33.75 21.28
CA TRP A 26 -4.77 32.37 20.77
C TRP A 26 -5.06 32.33 19.27
N PRO A 27 -4.31 31.54 18.48
CA PRO A 27 -4.59 31.36 17.07
C PRO A 27 -5.87 30.53 16.89
N ALA A 28 -6.65 30.82 15.83
CA ALA A 28 -7.95 30.19 15.59
C ALA A 28 -7.87 28.65 15.52
N TRP A 29 -6.80 28.10 14.95
CA TRP A 29 -6.58 26.64 14.85
C TRP A 29 -6.29 25.95 16.19
N ALA A 30 -5.96 26.71 17.25
CA ALA A 30 -5.65 26.17 18.59
C ALA A 30 -6.64 26.63 19.66
N GLU A 31 -7.66 27.40 19.30
CA GLU A 31 -8.58 28.02 20.27
C GLU A 31 -9.37 26.96 21.06
N GLU A 32 -9.64 25.81 20.45
CA GLU A 32 -10.37 24.70 21.07
C GLU A 32 -9.56 23.97 22.16
N ALA A 33 -8.22 24.01 22.10
CA ALA A 33 -7.36 23.40 23.12
C ALA A 33 -7.31 24.22 24.44
N LEU A 34 -7.69 25.51 24.40
CA LEU A 34 -7.64 26.38 25.58
C LEU A 34 -8.63 25.94 26.69
N PRO A 35 -9.92 25.70 26.42
CA PRO A 35 -10.84 25.10 27.39
C PRO A 35 -10.34 23.78 27.98
N TRP A 36 -9.76 22.90 27.15
CA TRP A 36 -9.17 21.65 27.61
C TRP A 36 -8.03 21.89 28.61
N GLY A 37 -7.08 22.76 28.27
CA GLY A 37 -5.96 23.11 29.14
C GLY A 37 -6.40 23.71 30.49
N GLN A 38 -7.48 24.49 30.49
CA GLN A 38 -8.08 25.00 31.74
C GLN A 38 -8.67 23.87 32.60
N ASN A 39 -9.36 22.90 31.98
CA ASN A 39 -9.93 21.73 32.66
C ASN A 39 -8.84 20.79 33.20
N ALA A 40 -7.76 20.60 32.44
CA ALA A 40 -6.57 19.86 32.85
C ALA A 40 -5.73 20.60 33.90
N ALA A 41 -6.14 21.81 34.33
CA ALA A 41 -5.44 22.65 35.30
C ALA A 41 -3.98 22.95 34.91
N ILE A 42 -3.73 23.15 33.61
CA ILE A 42 -2.48 23.69 33.08
C ILE A 42 -2.28 25.11 33.63
N SER A 43 -1.05 25.43 34.00
CA SER A 43 -0.70 26.71 34.62
C SER A 43 -0.97 27.92 33.72
N GLN A 44 -1.34 29.05 34.34
CA GLN A 44 -1.67 30.28 33.62
C GLN A 44 -0.49 30.86 32.82
N ASP A 45 0.74 30.57 33.24
CA ASP A 45 1.93 31.01 32.53
C ASP A 45 1.99 30.41 31.12
N PHE A 46 1.61 29.13 30.95
CA PHE A 46 1.44 28.54 29.61
C PHE A 46 0.21 29.07 28.89
N LEU A 47 -0.95 29.14 29.57
CA LEU A 47 -2.21 29.51 28.92
C LEU A 47 -2.26 30.97 28.41
N THR A 48 -1.37 31.84 28.91
CA THR A 48 -1.26 33.24 28.50
C THR A 48 -0.14 33.50 27.48
N ALA A 49 0.65 32.48 27.12
CA ALA A 49 1.80 32.60 26.24
C ALA A 49 1.78 31.58 25.07
N PRO A 50 0.71 31.53 24.24
CA PRO A 50 0.54 30.48 23.21
C PRO A 50 1.64 30.44 22.15
N ALA A 51 2.31 31.57 21.88
CA ALA A 51 3.39 31.67 20.90
C ALA A 51 4.79 31.41 21.49
N GLU A 52 4.89 31.15 22.80
CA GLU A 52 6.17 30.85 23.44
C GLU A 52 6.68 29.49 22.99
N THR A 53 7.98 29.39 22.72
CA THR A 53 8.65 28.13 22.34
C THR A 53 8.94 27.29 23.57
N VAL A 54 8.73 25.98 23.48
CA VAL A 54 8.80 25.05 24.61
C VAL A 54 10.22 24.50 24.79
N SER A 55 10.79 24.66 25.99
CA SER A 55 12.03 23.99 26.40
C SER A 55 11.77 22.57 26.94
N ARG A 56 12.80 21.75 27.09
CA ARG A 56 12.68 20.40 27.67
C ARG A 56 12.10 20.41 29.08
N GLY A 57 12.50 21.37 29.92
CA GLY A 57 11.91 21.57 31.24
C GLY A 57 10.43 21.94 31.17
N MET A 58 10.05 22.85 30.26
CA MET A 58 8.66 23.23 30.02
C MET A 58 7.83 22.06 29.47
N ALA A 59 8.38 21.23 28.57
CA ALA A 59 7.72 20.04 28.06
C ALA A 59 7.44 19.02 29.18
N ALA A 60 8.42 18.77 30.05
CA ALA A 60 8.23 17.93 31.24
C ALA A 60 7.12 18.50 32.14
N GLN A 61 7.11 19.81 32.38
CA GLN A 61 6.09 20.48 33.18
C GLN A 61 4.70 20.37 32.55
N LEU A 62 4.56 20.60 31.25
CA LEU A 62 3.29 20.47 30.53
C LEU A 62 2.70 19.06 30.65
N LEU A 63 3.53 18.02 30.43
CA LEU A 63 3.12 16.61 30.59
C LEU A 63 2.69 16.30 32.03
N TYR A 64 3.46 16.78 33.00
CA TYR A 64 3.18 16.57 34.43
C TYR A 64 1.88 17.24 34.87
N GLU A 65 1.61 18.46 34.38
CA GLU A 65 0.37 19.17 34.64
C GLU A 65 -0.83 18.51 33.95
N ALA A 66 -0.69 18.11 32.69
CA ALA A 66 -1.71 17.38 31.94
C ALA A 66 -2.05 16.03 32.61
N ALA A 67 -1.07 15.36 33.22
CA ALA A 67 -1.27 14.13 34.01
C ALA A 67 -1.90 14.36 35.40
N GLY A 68 -2.27 15.60 35.75
CA GLY A 68 -2.90 15.92 37.03
C GLY A 68 -1.93 16.05 38.21
N ARG A 69 -0.64 16.33 37.94
CA ARG A 69 0.43 16.49 38.93
C ARG A 69 0.57 15.27 39.86
N PRO A 70 0.87 14.07 39.32
CA PRO A 70 1.03 12.85 40.10
C PRO A 70 2.08 12.99 41.22
N ALA A 71 1.91 12.23 42.30
CA ALA A 71 2.81 12.28 43.44
C ALA A 71 4.19 11.69 43.07
N VAL A 72 5.25 12.45 43.30
CA VAL A 72 6.62 12.04 42.97
C VAL A 72 7.31 11.45 44.20
N THR A 73 7.85 10.23 44.07
CA THR A 73 8.66 9.60 45.11
C THR A 73 10.06 9.31 44.59
N GLY A 74 11.06 10.04 45.06
CA GLY A 74 12.45 9.84 44.64
C GLY A 74 13.24 11.15 44.55
N THR A 75 14.49 11.05 44.12
CA THR A 75 15.34 12.20 43.78
C THR A 75 15.51 12.26 42.28
N CYS A 76 15.49 13.48 41.72
CA CYS A 76 15.70 13.69 40.28
C CYS A 76 16.99 12.97 39.81
N PRO A 77 16.92 12.14 38.76
CA PRO A 77 18.07 11.36 38.29
C PRO A 77 19.11 12.23 37.56
N PHE A 78 18.81 13.50 37.30
CA PHE A 78 19.68 14.41 36.55
C PHE A 78 20.18 15.56 37.43
N SER A 79 21.45 15.90 37.27
CA SER A 79 22.17 16.84 38.14
C SER A 79 22.02 18.31 37.74
N ASP A 80 21.57 18.58 36.52
CA ASP A 80 21.45 19.90 35.89
C ASP A 80 20.00 20.42 35.85
N VAL A 81 19.05 19.69 36.45
CA VAL A 81 17.63 20.08 36.51
C VAL A 81 17.39 21.04 37.68
N PRO A 82 16.84 22.25 37.44
CA PRO A 82 16.51 23.18 38.50
C PRO A 82 15.31 22.70 39.32
N GLU A 83 15.18 23.21 40.56
CA GLU A 83 14.14 22.80 41.52
C GLU A 83 12.72 22.95 40.95
N GLU A 84 12.48 23.95 40.10
CA GLU A 84 11.18 24.20 39.45
C GLU A 84 10.69 23.09 38.52
N TYR A 85 11.60 22.34 37.88
CA TYR A 85 11.27 21.22 36.99
C TYR A 85 11.54 19.85 37.63
N ALA A 86 12.04 19.82 38.87
CA ALA A 86 12.55 18.60 39.48
C ALA A 86 11.48 17.52 39.60
N ASP A 87 10.28 17.85 40.08
CA ASP A 87 9.19 16.88 40.22
C ASP A 87 8.72 16.36 38.85
N ALA A 88 8.46 17.27 37.91
CA ALA A 88 8.00 16.92 36.57
C ALA A 88 8.98 16.01 35.81
N VAL A 89 10.28 16.35 35.82
CA VAL A 89 11.33 15.55 35.17
C VAL A 89 11.53 14.21 35.89
N THR A 90 11.42 14.18 37.23
CA THR A 90 11.56 12.92 37.99
C THR A 90 10.42 11.96 37.64
N TRP A 91 9.18 12.44 37.59
CA TRP A 91 8.03 11.63 37.19
C TRP A 91 8.15 11.15 35.74
N ALA A 92 8.39 12.05 34.79
CA ALA A 92 8.44 11.69 33.38
C ALA A 92 9.59 10.73 33.04
N ALA A 93 10.71 10.79 33.78
CA ALA A 93 11.80 9.83 33.65
C ALA A 93 11.45 8.46 34.26
N ALA A 94 10.70 8.42 35.36
CA ALA A 94 10.26 7.16 35.99
C ALA A 94 9.26 6.40 35.12
N GLU A 95 8.38 7.11 34.42
CA GLU A 95 7.41 6.54 33.46
C GLU A 95 8.05 6.20 32.09
N GLY A 96 9.33 6.50 31.87
CA GLY A 96 10.01 6.25 30.58
C GLY A 96 9.62 7.21 29.44
N ILE A 97 8.82 8.24 29.73
CA ILE A 97 8.34 9.24 28.77
C ILE A 97 9.50 10.13 28.30
N LEU A 98 10.41 10.48 29.22
CA LEU A 98 11.57 11.35 28.96
C LEU A 98 12.88 10.70 29.35
N THR A 99 13.89 10.81 28.48
CA THR A 99 15.26 10.33 28.73
C THR A 99 16.25 11.50 28.82
N GLY A 100 17.34 11.28 29.57
CA GLY A 100 18.44 12.24 29.67
C GLY A 100 19.37 12.21 28.45
N VAL A 101 20.29 13.17 28.38
CA VAL A 101 21.26 13.30 27.27
C VAL A 101 22.58 12.56 27.53
N GLY A 102 22.63 11.72 28.56
CA GLY A 102 23.84 11.03 29.03
C GLY A 102 24.52 11.74 30.21
N GLU A 103 25.50 11.06 30.84
CA GLU A 103 26.31 11.56 31.97
C GLU A 103 25.53 12.10 33.18
N GLY A 104 24.27 11.68 33.36
CA GLY A 104 23.40 12.21 34.43
C GLY A 104 22.94 13.66 34.20
N ARG A 105 22.77 14.08 32.93
CA ARG A 105 22.24 15.39 32.52
C ARG A 105 20.94 15.28 31.72
N TYR A 106 20.14 16.35 31.72
CA TYR A 106 18.85 16.45 31.04
C TYR A 106 18.72 17.62 30.04
N GLU A 107 19.50 18.70 30.22
CA GLU A 107 19.44 19.94 29.43
C GLU A 107 18.06 20.64 29.44
N PRO A 108 17.54 21.06 30.61
CA PRO A 108 16.18 21.60 30.75
C PRO A 108 15.91 22.88 29.95
N SER A 109 16.95 23.64 29.59
CA SER A 109 16.82 24.89 28.81
C SER A 109 16.88 24.69 27.30
N ARG A 110 17.17 23.48 26.80
CA ARG A 110 17.18 23.20 25.35
C ARG A 110 15.76 23.21 24.80
N MET A 111 15.57 23.83 23.64
CA MET A 111 14.27 23.85 22.94
C MET A 111 13.91 22.46 22.39
N VAL A 112 12.62 22.14 22.41
CA VAL A 112 12.06 20.87 21.91
C VAL A 112 11.52 21.07 20.50
N THR A 113 11.85 20.17 19.58
CA THR A 113 11.28 20.19 18.23
C THR A 113 9.93 19.47 18.16
N ARG A 114 9.14 19.74 17.11
CA ARG A 114 7.86 19.07 16.85
C ARG A 114 8.00 17.54 16.81
N GLN A 115 9.02 17.01 16.13
CA GLN A 115 9.30 15.57 16.07
C GLN A 115 9.79 14.99 17.42
N GLU A 116 10.51 15.77 18.23
CA GLU A 116 10.89 15.35 19.58
C GLU A 116 9.66 15.28 20.48
N PHE A 117 8.73 16.24 20.36
CA PHE A 117 7.47 16.22 21.10
C PHE A 117 6.56 15.07 20.66
N ALA A 118 6.47 14.79 19.35
CA ALA A 118 5.79 13.60 18.81
C ALA A 118 6.37 12.31 19.40
N ALA A 119 7.69 12.17 19.46
CA ALA A 119 8.35 11.01 20.07
C ALA A 119 8.11 10.90 21.59
N ILE A 120 7.88 12.01 22.28
CA ILE A 120 7.51 12.02 23.70
C ILE A 120 6.10 11.45 23.87
N LEU A 121 5.13 11.92 23.09
CA LEU A 121 3.74 11.43 23.16
C LEU A 121 3.62 9.98 22.68
N TRP A 122 4.36 9.59 21.65
CA TRP A 122 4.42 8.21 21.18
C TRP A 122 4.93 7.25 22.28
N ARG A 123 5.97 7.62 23.02
CA ARG A 123 6.43 6.83 24.19
C ARG A 123 5.39 6.82 25.31
N GLN A 124 4.72 7.95 25.56
CA GLN A 124 3.64 8.03 26.53
C GLN A 124 2.48 7.08 26.17
N ALA A 125 2.22 6.88 24.87
CA ALA A 125 1.25 5.92 24.35
C ALA A 125 1.73 4.45 24.34
N GLY A 126 2.93 4.16 24.88
CA GLY A 126 3.48 2.80 24.93
C GLY A 126 4.33 2.41 23.72
N ALA A 127 4.70 3.37 22.87
CA ALA A 127 5.50 3.16 21.66
C ALA A 127 4.88 2.12 20.70
N PRO A 128 3.61 2.29 20.27
CA PRO A 128 2.91 1.33 19.41
C PRO A 128 3.70 1.08 18.11
N GLU A 129 3.84 -0.20 17.76
CA GLU A 129 4.43 -0.66 16.50
C GLU A 129 3.44 -0.43 15.35
N MET A 130 3.92 0.23 14.29
CA MET A 130 3.18 0.46 13.04
C MET A 130 4.14 0.42 11.84
N ALA A 131 3.61 0.05 10.66
CA ALA A 131 4.32 0.18 9.39
C ALA A 131 4.74 1.65 9.14
N ALA A 132 5.99 1.88 8.73
CA ALA A 132 6.60 3.21 8.66
C ALA A 132 6.19 4.05 7.42
N GLN A 133 4.95 3.91 6.95
CA GLN A 133 4.40 4.57 5.77
C GLN A 133 3.34 5.64 6.16
N GLY A 134 3.19 6.72 5.39
CA GLY A 134 2.17 7.76 5.65
C GLY A 134 2.67 9.21 5.76
N LEU A 135 3.87 9.52 5.27
CA LEU A 135 4.38 10.90 5.21
C LEU A 135 4.31 11.53 3.82
N ALA A 136 3.84 10.78 2.80
CA ALA A 136 3.97 11.12 1.39
C ALA A 136 3.32 12.47 0.99
N GLN A 137 2.28 12.89 1.72
CA GLN A 137 1.60 14.17 1.49
C GLN A 137 2.39 15.41 1.93
N PHE A 138 3.40 15.25 2.81
CA PHE A 138 4.18 16.38 3.33
C PHE A 138 5.48 16.54 2.53
N GLY A 139 5.64 17.68 1.87
CA GLY A 139 6.83 18.03 1.09
C GLY A 139 8.13 18.04 1.91
N ASP A 140 8.04 18.22 3.23
CA ASP A 140 9.18 18.15 4.16
C ASP A 140 9.26 16.83 4.97
N ALA A 141 8.58 15.77 4.54
CA ALA A 141 8.63 14.44 5.16
C ALA A 141 10.06 13.90 5.35
N ALA A 142 10.95 14.18 4.41
CA ALA A 142 12.36 13.78 4.47
C ALA A 142 13.18 14.50 5.58
N SER A 143 12.60 15.53 6.21
CA SER A 143 13.21 16.24 7.35
C SER A 143 12.86 15.63 8.71
N VAL A 144 11.97 14.62 8.73
CA VAL A 144 11.75 13.78 9.91
C VAL A 144 12.99 12.93 10.16
N ALA A 145 13.56 13.02 11.35
CA ALA A 145 14.70 12.19 11.73
C ALA A 145 14.30 10.71 11.77
N GLU A 146 15.20 9.80 11.38
CA GLU A 146 14.93 8.36 11.31
C GLU A 146 14.40 7.80 12.64
N TRP A 147 15.02 8.18 13.76
CA TRP A 147 14.57 7.78 15.10
C TRP A 147 13.19 8.34 15.48
N ALA A 148 12.77 9.45 14.86
CA ALA A 148 11.48 10.09 15.11
C ALA A 148 10.40 9.59 14.14
N ARG A 149 10.79 8.89 13.07
CA ARG A 149 9.89 8.53 11.96
C ARG A 149 8.71 7.66 12.40
N PRO A 150 8.89 6.59 13.22
CA PRO A 150 7.75 5.83 13.72
C PRO A 150 6.80 6.69 14.56
N ALA A 151 7.34 7.55 15.42
CA ALA A 151 6.56 8.42 16.28
C ALA A 151 5.79 9.50 15.52
N VAL A 152 6.39 10.07 14.47
CA VAL A 152 5.76 11.08 13.63
C VAL A 152 4.68 10.47 12.74
N VAL A 153 4.95 9.31 12.13
CA VAL A 153 3.94 8.56 11.35
C VAL A 153 2.76 8.19 12.23
N TRP A 154 3.03 7.64 13.43
CA TRP A 154 2.00 7.36 14.41
C TRP A 154 1.21 8.62 14.79
N SER A 155 1.90 9.72 15.10
CA SER A 155 1.23 10.94 15.54
C SER A 155 0.33 11.53 14.45
N LEU A 156 0.70 11.37 13.17
CA LEU A 156 -0.12 11.80 12.04
C LEU A 156 -1.34 10.90 11.83
N ARG A 157 -1.14 9.57 11.78
CA ARG A 157 -2.23 8.60 11.58
C ARG A 157 -3.22 8.58 12.73
N ALA A 158 -2.74 8.72 13.96
CA ALA A 158 -3.58 8.84 15.14
C ALA A 158 -4.20 10.25 15.27
N GLY A 159 -3.86 11.22 14.40
CA GLY A 159 -4.36 12.60 14.47
C GLY A 159 -3.78 13.45 15.61
N VAL A 160 -2.84 12.92 16.41
CA VAL A 160 -2.13 13.64 17.48
C VAL A 160 -1.39 14.87 16.97
N MET A 161 -0.89 14.82 15.74
CA MET A 161 -0.15 15.88 15.08
C MET A 161 -0.76 16.13 13.70
N ASP A 162 -0.86 17.39 13.31
CA ASP A 162 -1.06 17.78 11.91
C ASP A 162 0.18 18.48 11.36
N GLY A 163 0.26 18.61 10.04
CA GLY A 163 1.14 19.58 9.42
C GLY A 163 0.83 21.02 9.83
N GLN A 164 1.81 21.91 9.74
CA GLN A 164 1.57 23.36 9.78
C GLN A 164 0.79 23.85 8.53
N SER A 165 0.76 23.04 7.47
CA SER A 165 -0.14 23.11 6.32
C SER A 165 -0.31 21.72 5.70
N GLU A 166 -1.23 21.57 4.75
CA GLU A 166 -1.47 20.32 4.00
C GLU A 166 -0.17 19.69 3.46
N GLU A 167 0.75 20.51 2.93
CA GLU A 167 2.02 20.04 2.35
C GLU A 167 3.23 20.16 3.30
N ARG A 168 3.09 20.59 4.57
CA ARG A 168 4.25 20.89 5.44
C ARG A 168 4.08 20.48 6.89
N LEU A 169 4.95 19.61 7.38
CA LEU A 169 4.99 19.07 8.73
C LEU A 169 5.83 19.88 9.74
N ALA A 170 6.91 20.51 9.27
CA ALA A 170 7.93 21.21 10.04
C ALA A 170 8.52 20.40 11.24
N PRO A 171 8.97 19.15 11.05
CA PRO A 171 9.33 18.24 12.15
C PRO A 171 10.50 18.73 13.01
N ALA A 172 11.49 19.41 12.42
CA ALA A 172 12.62 20.00 13.15
C ALA A 172 12.31 21.39 13.74
N GLY A 173 11.13 21.97 13.45
CA GLY A 173 10.72 23.26 13.99
C GLY A 173 10.52 23.19 15.51
N THR A 174 10.89 24.25 16.23
CA THR A 174 10.65 24.33 17.68
C THR A 174 9.16 24.43 17.95
N ILE A 175 8.65 23.55 18.81
CA ILE A 175 7.24 23.51 19.15
C ILE A 175 6.86 24.70 20.04
N THR A 176 5.71 25.32 19.75
CA THR A 176 5.11 26.37 20.57
C THR A 176 4.18 25.81 21.64
N VAL A 177 3.86 26.61 22.66
CA VAL A 177 2.89 26.22 23.70
C VAL A 177 1.52 25.87 23.09
N ALA A 178 1.06 26.60 22.08
CA ALA A 178 -0.19 26.30 21.38
C ALA A 178 -0.15 24.93 20.68
N GLU A 179 0.91 24.63 19.93
CA GLU A 179 1.07 23.34 19.25
C GLU A 179 1.19 22.20 20.27
N ALA A 180 1.98 22.38 21.33
CA ALA A 180 2.13 21.39 22.38
C ALA A 180 0.81 21.10 23.10
N LEU A 181 -0.02 22.13 23.36
CA LEU A 181 -1.31 21.94 24.02
C LEU A 181 -2.32 21.22 23.12
N VAL A 182 -2.36 21.54 21.82
CA VAL A 182 -3.18 20.80 20.84
C VAL A 182 -2.74 19.34 20.77
N MET A 183 -1.45 19.06 20.63
CA MET A 183 -0.96 17.68 20.57
C MET A 183 -1.25 16.90 21.87
N LEU A 184 -1.16 17.56 23.04
CA LEU A 184 -1.52 16.95 24.33
C LEU A 184 -3.03 16.67 24.44
N GLU A 185 -3.86 17.59 23.99
CA GLU A 185 -5.32 17.46 24.00
C GLU A 185 -5.78 16.31 23.09
N ARG A 186 -5.23 16.24 21.88
CA ARG A 186 -5.49 15.15 20.93
C ARG A 186 -4.95 13.80 21.41
N ALA A 187 -3.72 13.76 21.91
CA ALA A 187 -3.16 12.54 22.49
C ALA A 187 -3.96 12.04 23.72
N ALA A 188 -4.48 12.96 24.54
CA ALA A 188 -5.34 12.62 25.67
C ALA A 188 -6.75 12.17 25.25
N SER A 189 -7.15 12.46 24.01
CA SER A 189 -8.44 12.08 23.43
C SER A 189 -8.36 10.82 22.56
N LEU A 190 -7.16 10.26 22.36
CA LEU A 190 -7.00 9.04 21.58
C LEU A 190 -7.77 7.86 22.20
N PRO A 191 -8.34 7.00 21.35
CA PRO A 191 -8.90 5.72 21.79
C PRO A 191 -7.80 4.81 22.36
N ASP A 192 -8.14 4.01 23.38
CA ASP A 192 -7.22 2.98 23.90
C ASP A 192 -7.09 1.82 22.89
N GLY A 193 -6.14 1.95 21.96
CA GLY A 193 -5.87 0.97 20.92
C GLY A 193 -5.29 -0.37 21.42
N ASN A 194 -4.87 -0.46 22.69
CA ASN A 194 -4.30 -1.71 23.22
C ASN A 194 -5.36 -2.81 23.32
N GLN A 195 -6.56 -2.45 23.78
CA GLN A 195 -7.65 -3.41 23.87
C GLN A 195 -8.12 -3.83 22.47
N LEU A 196 -8.16 -2.91 21.52
CA LEU A 196 -8.53 -3.20 20.13
C LEU A 196 -7.54 -4.19 19.49
N ARG A 197 -6.23 -3.97 19.68
CA ARG A 197 -5.18 -4.90 19.21
C ARG A 197 -5.30 -6.27 19.88
N ALA A 198 -5.56 -6.32 21.19
CA ALA A 198 -5.78 -7.58 21.90
C ALA A 198 -7.05 -8.32 21.44
N ASP A 199 -8.10 -7.58 21.06
CA ASP A 199 -9.32 -8.13 20.48
C ASP A 199 -9.02 -8.72 19.09
N LEU A 200 -8.25 -8.01 18.23
CA LEU A 200 -7.78 -8.51 16.93
C LEU A 200 -6.94 -9.79 17.07
N GLU A 201 -5.87 -9.76 17.87
CA GLU A 201 -4.98 -10.91 18.08
C GLU A 201 -5.74 -12.17 18.55
N ALA A 202 -6.74 -11.99 19.41
CA ALA A 202 -7.54 -13.10 19.92
C ALA A 202 -8.45 -13.69 18.84
N LEU A 203 -9.07 -12.83 18.01
CA LEU A 203 -9.94 -13.26 16.93
C LEU A 203 -9.13 -13.94 15.82
N THR A 204 -7.96 -13.40 15.45
CA THR A 204 -7.13 -13.90 14.36
C THR A 204 -6.18 -15.03 14.75
N ALA A 205 -6.34 -15.62 15.94
CA ALA A 205 -5.49 -16.71 16.42
C ALA A 205 -5.65 -18.03 15.62
N SER A 206 -6.75 -18.17 14.86
CA SER A 206 -7.04 -19.32 14.01
C SER A 206 -8.07 -18.93 12.94
N HIS A 207 -8.14 -19.68 11.84
CA HIS A 207 -9.24 -19.53 10.86
C HIS A 207 -10.58 -19.86 11.53
N ARG A 208 -11.64 -19.13 11.18
CA ARG A 208 -12.95 -19.19 11.86
C ARG A 208 -14.12 -19.57 10.93
N PRO A 209 -14.02 -20.55 10.01
CA PRO A 209 -15.17 -20.96 9.22
C PRO A 209 -16.26 -21.58 10.09
N VAL A 210 -17.52 -21.45 9.69
CA VAL A 210 -18.68 -21.98 10.43
C VAL A 210 -18.50 -23.45 10.84
N GLY A 211 -18.80 -23.76 12.11
CA GLY A 211 -18.68 -25.10 12.67
C GLY A 211 -17.26 -25.55 13.02
N SER A 212 -16.26 -24.69 12.83
CA SER A 212 -14.88 -24.96 13.25
C SER A 212 -14.64 -24.71 14.73
N GLN A 213 -13.50 -25.18 15.24
CA GLN A 213 -13.07 -24.83 16.60
C GLN A 213 -12.73 -23.34 16.71
N GLY A 214 -12.16 -22.72 15.66
CA GLY A 214 -11.86 -21.29 15.64
C GLY A 214 -13.11 -20.41 15.75
N GLU A 215 -14.17 -20.75 15.02
CA GLU A 215 -15.47 -20.08 15.15
C GLU A 215 -16.03 -20.26 16.57
N ALA A 216 -16.00 -21.49 17.11
CA ALA A 216 -16.46 -21.75 18.47
C ALA A 216 -15.66 -20.96 19.53
N ASP A 217 -14.35 -20.84 19.38
CA ASP A 217 -13.48 -20.08 20.27
C ASP A 217 -13.76 -18.58 20.18
N ALA A 218 -13.98 -18.05 18.98
CA ALA A 218 -14.38 -16.66 18.76
C ALA A 218 -15.76 -16.35 19.38
N VAL A 219 -16.75 -17.23 19.21
CA VAL A 219 -18.06 -17.11 19.87
C VAL A 219 -17.92 -17.06 21.40
N GLN A 220 -17.07 -17.91 21.99
CA GLN A 220 -16.83 -17.88 23.44
C GLN A 220 -16.09 -16.61 23.88
N TYR A 221 -15.12 -16.17 23.08
CA TYR A 221 -14.39 -14.93 23.32
C TYR A 221 -15.33 -13.72 23.34
N LEU A 222 -16.15 -13.56 22.30
CA LEU A 222 -17.11 -12.47 22.17
C LEU A 222 -18.14 -12.48 23.29
N LYS A 223 -18.72 -13.65 23.58
CA LYS A 223 -19.64 -13.82 24.71
C LYS A 223 -19.00 -13.32 26.01
N LYS A 224 -17.76 -13.72 26.28
CA LYS A 224 -17.04 -13.31 27.48
C LYS A 224 -16.80 -11.79 27.51
N ARG A 225 -16.32 -11.19 26.41
CA ARG A 225 -16.06 -9.75 26.32
C ARG A 225 -17.32 -8.92 26.58
N PHE A 226 -18.44 -9.26 25.94
CA PHE A 226 -19.71 -8.57 26.18
C PHE A 226 -20.25 -8.76 27.61
N GLU A 227 -20.13 -9.96 28.19
CA GLU A 227 -20.51 -10.21 29.60
C GLU A 227 -19.66 -9.42 30.59
N GLU A 228 -18.35 -9.26 30.34
CA GLU A 228 -17.43 -8.44 31.14
C GLU A 228 -17.81 -6.95 31.09
N MET A 229 -18.40 -6.49 29.98
CA MET A 229 -18.95 -5.13 29.84
C MET A 229 -20.32 -4.97 30.52
N GLY A 230 -20.93 -6.06 30.99
CA GLY A 230 -22.22 -6.06 31.70
C GLY A 230 -23.45 -6.27 30.81
N TYR A 231 -23.27 -6.63 29.54
CA TYR A 231 -24.38 -6.90 28.64
C TYR A 231 -25.00 -8.28 28.85
N THR A 232 -26.29 -8.40 28.52
CA THR A 232 -26.96 -9.70 28.44
C THR A 232 -26.67 -10.31 27.07
N VAL A 233 -26.06 -11.50 27.04
CA VAL A 233 -25.67 -12.17 25.79
C VAL A 233 -26.56 -13.38 25.52
N THR A 234 -27.07 -13.47 24.29
CA THR A 234 -27.78 -14.63 23.74
C THR A 234 -26.99 -15.20 22.57
N LEU A 235 -26.79 -16.52 22.57
CA LEU A 235 -26.27 -17.24 21.41
C LEU A 235 -27.46 -17.79 20.62
N GLN A 236 -27.68 -17.30 19.40
CA GLN A 236 -28.70 -17.81 18.50
C GLN A 236 -28.08 -18.89 17.61
N PRO A 237 -28.48 -20.16 17.75
CA PRO A 237 -27.90 -21.24 16.98
C PRO A 237 -28.36 -21.18 15.53
N TYR A 238 -27.42 -21.49 14.63
CA TYR A 238 -27.65 -21.63 13.21
C TYR A 238 -27.05 -22.97 12.72
N THR A 239 -27.68 -23.57 11.71
CA THR A 239 -27.17 -24.77 11.06
C THR A 239 -27.37 -24.63 9.56
N ASP A 240 -26.29 -24.77 8.80
CA ASP A 240 -26.31 -24.63 7.35
C ASP A 240 -26.84 -25.88 6.64
N SER A 241 -26.92 -25.80 5.30
CA SER A 241 -27.39 -26.90 4.45
C SER A 241 -26.48 -28.14 4.49
N GLN A 242 -25.22 -27.99 4.91
CA GLN A 242 -24.23 -29.05 5.05
C GLN A 242 -24.25 -29.69 6.45
N GLY A 243 -25.04 -29.16 7.38
CA GLY A 243 -25.14 -29.62 8.77
C GLY A 243 -24.06 -29.07 9.70
N ARG A 244 -23.26 -28.10 9.25
CA ARG A 244 -22.31 -27.34 10.09
C ARG A 244 -23.13 -26.38 10.95
N SER A 245 -22.72 -26.18 12.20
CA SER A 245 -23.48 -25.39 13.16
C SER A 245 -22.62 -24.28 13.76
N GLY A 246 -23.16 -23.06 13.75
CA GLY A 246 -22.55 -21.86 14.31
C GLY A 246 -23.51 -21.12 15.24
N ASN A 247 -23.10 -19.95 15.77
CA ASN A 247 -24.00 -19.11 16.56
C ASN A 247 -23.81 -17.62 16.27
N ASN A 248 -24.90 -16.91 16.01
CA ASN A 248 -24.89 -15.45 16.16
C ASN A 248 -24.69 -15.10 17.65
N VAL A 249 -23.84 -14.13 17.94
CA VAL A 249 -23.60 -13.59 19.28
C VAL A 249 -24.36 -12.27 19.42
N ILE A 250 -25.41 -12.25 20.24
CA ILE A 250 -26.30 -11.08 20.38
C ILE A 250 -26.16 -10.53 21.81
N ALA A 251 -25.57 -9.36 21.96
CA ALA A 251 -25.47 -8.64 23.22
C ALA A 251 -26.45 -7.46 23.25
N VAL A 252 -27.23 -7.33 24.33
CA VAL A 252 -28.30 -6.32 24.42
C VAL A 252 -28.05 -5.35 25.57
N LYS A 253 -28.18 -4.05 25.27
CA LYS A 253 -28.38 -2.97 26.24
C LYS A 253 -29.86 -2.61 26.26
N GLU A 254 -30.56 -3.07 27.30
CA GLU A 254 -31.99 -2.83 27.44
C GLU A 254 -32.28 -1.34 27.65
N ALA A 255 -33.31 -0.83 26.96
CA ALA A 255 -33.89 0.47 27.26
C ALA A 255 -34.77 0.41 28.51
N SER A 256 -35.10 1.59 29.04
CA SER A 256 -36.03 1.69 30.18
C SER A 256 -37.49 1.31 29.85
N SER A 257 -37.84 1.21 28.56
CA SER A 257 -39.18 0.88 28.06
C SER A 257 -39.14 -0.34 27.13
N SER A 258 -40.15 -1.22 27.22
CA SER A 258 -40.30 -2.37 26.31
C SER A 258 -40.84 -1.97 24.92
N ASP A 259 -41.30 -0.74 24.76
CA ASP A 259 -41.70 -0.14 23.48
C ASP A 259 -40.65 0.89 23.02
N ALA A 260 -39.40 0.77 23.48
CA ALA A 260 -38.29 1.58 22.99
C ALA A 260 -37.93 1.21 21.55
N ASP A 261 -37.36 2.20 20.84
CA ASP A 261 -36.73 1.98 19.53
C ASP A 261 -35.58 0.98 19.68
N ILE A 262 -35.22 0.30 18.59
CA ILE A 262 -34.08 -0.60 18.51
C ILE A 262 -33.09 -0.05 17.47
N LEU A 263 -31.83 0.11 17.88
CA LEU A 263 -30.70 0.34 16.99
C LEU A 263 -29.79 -0.88 17.02
N ILE A 264 -29.42 -1.38 15.85
CA ILE A 264 -28.46 -2.49 15.69
C ILE A 264 -27.09 -1.93 15.35
N LEU A 265 -26.07 -2.42 16.03
CA LEU A 265 -24.67 -2.33 15.60
C LEU A 265 -24.17 -3.75 15.37
N SER A 266 -23.55 -4.05 14.24
CA SER A 266 -23.21 -5.43 13.90
C SER A 266 -21.93 -5.61 13.08
N ALA A 267 -21.41 -6.84 13.05
CA ALA A 267 -20.25 -7.31 12.29
C ALA A 267 -20.39 -8.85 12.10
N HIS A 268 -19.55 -9.53 11.31
CA HIS A 268 -19.49 -11.00 11.31
C HIS A 268 -18.16 -11.51 11.88
N HIS A 269 -18.20 -12.62 12.62
CA HIS A 269 -17.00 -13.19 13.26
C HIS A 269 -16.43 -14.40 12.54
N ASP A 270 -17.18 -15.03 11.64
CA ASP A 270 -16.62 -16.09 10.82
C ASP A 270 -15.59 -15.53 9.83
N SER A 271 -14.77 -16.42 9.29
CA SER A 271 -13.87 -16.15 8.19
C SER A 271 -13.93 -17.30 7.19
N VAL A 272 -13.54 -17.07 5.94
CA VAL A 272 -13.25 -18.20 5.04
C VAL A 272 -12.22 -19.16 5.63
N SER A 273 -12.30 -20.42 5.25
CA SER A 273 -11.44 -21.50 5.76
C SER A 273 -9.94 -21.37 5.44
N THR A 274 -9.59 -20.47 4.52
CA THR A 274 -8.23 -20.23 4.03
C THR A 274 -7.58 -18.98 4.59
N ALA A 275 -8.32 -18.16 5.35
CA ALA A 275 -7.85 -16.88 5.87
C ALA A 275 -8.02 -16.79 7.39
N TYR A 276 -7.14 -16.04 8.04
CA TYR A 276 -7.31 -15.64 9.44
C TYR A 276 -8.39 -14.56 9.59
N GLY A 277 -8.78 -13.89 8.49
CA GLY A 277 -9.91 -12.97 8.48
C GLY A 277 -9.67 -11.78 9.41
N ALA A 278 -8.50 -11.15 9.32
CA ALA A 278 -8.13 -10.04 10.18
C ALA A 278 -8.86 -8.77 9.76
N ASN A 279 -8.69 -8.37 8.50
CA ASN A 279 -9.51 -7.33 7.90
C ASN A 279 -10.95 -7.83 7.78
N ASP A 280 -11.13 -9.08 7.32
CA ASP A 280 -12.42 -9.66 6.98
C ASP A 280 -12.82 -10.86 7.90
N ASN A 281 -13.51 -10.65 9.01
CA ASN A 281 -13.97 -9.37 9.54
C ASN A 281 -13.70 -9.23 11.04
N ALA A 282 -12.52 -9.68 11.49
CA ALA A 282 -12.10 -9.43 12.88
C ALA A 282 -11.99 -7.92 13.18
N SER A 283 -11.67 -7.10 12.18
CA SER A 283 -11.63 -5.64 12.27
C SER A 283 -12.99 -5.02 12.63
N GLY A 284 -14.07 -5.40 11.93
CA GLY A 284 -15.43 -4.94 12.23
C GLY A 284 -15.94 -5.48 13.57
N VAL A 285 -15.55 -6.70 13.94
CA VAL A 285 -15.85 -7.24 15.28
C VAL A 285 -15.11 -6.47 16.38
N ALA A 286 -13.87 -6.06 16.16
CA ALA A 286 -13.13 -5.20 17.08
C ALA A 286 -13.76 -3.81 17.20
N ALA A 287 -14.21 -3.21 16.09
CA ALA A 287 -15.01 -1.97 16.08
C ALA A 287 -16.33 -2.13 16.87
N LEU A 288 -17.02 -3.27 16.71
CA LEU A 288 -18.25 -3.58 17.45
C LEU A 288 -18.00 -3.67 18.96
N LEU A 289 -16.92 -4.35 19.39
CA LEU A 289 -16.52 -4.43 20.79
C LEU A 289 -16.13 -3.06 21.34
N TYR A 290 -15.42 -2.25 20.55
CA TYR A 290 -15.08 -0.87 20.91
C TYR A 290 -16.34 -0.01 21.13
N ALA A 291 -17.29 -0.04 20.19
CA ALA A 291 -18.54 0.70 20.31
C ALA A 291 -19.37 0.25 21.54
N ALA A 292 -19.45 -1.06 21.77
CA ALA A 292 -20.10 -1.60 22.96
C ALA A 292 -19.40 -1.16 24.26
N GLN A 293 -18.06 -1.09 24.26
CA GLN A 293 -17.31 -0.62 25.41
C GLN A 293 -17.58 0.86 25.70
N ALA A 294 -17.68 1.70 24.67
CA ALA A 294 -17.96 3.14 24.80
C ALA A 294 -19.39 3.43 25.28
N LEU A 295 -20.36 2.60 24.88
CA LEU A 295 -21.79 2.81 25.18
C LEU A 295 -22.25 2.17 26.51
N LYS A 296 -21.38 1.43 27.22
CA LYS A 296 -21.79 0.65 28.40
C LYS A 296 -22.41 1.52 29.51
N ASP A 297 -21.85 2.70 29.75
CA ASP A 297 -22.24 3.60 30.85
C ASP A 297 -23.12 4.77 30.38
N VAL A 298 -23.44 4.82 29.08
CA VAL A 298 -24.32 5.84 28.50
C VAL A 298 -25.77 5.51 28.84
N GLU A 299 -26.52 6.49 29.36
CA GLU A 299 -27.96 6.37 29.53
C GLU A 299 -28.65 6.44 28.16
N THR A 300 -29.60 5.54 27.91
CA THR A 300 -30.31 5.45 26.62
C THR A 300 -31.79 5.16 26.82
N ASP A 301 -32.65 5.77 26.01
CA ASP A 301 -34.07 5.41 25.88
C ASP A 301 -34.35 4.44 24.71
N THR A 302 -33.30 4.11 23.94
CA THR A 302 -33.29 3.19 22.82
C THR A 302 -32.58 1.89 23.20
N GLU A 303 -33.14 0.75 22.81
CA GLU A 303 -32.54 -0.58 22.98
C GLU A 303 -31.40 -0.73 21.98
N LEU A 304 -30.18 -0.99 22.45
CA LEU A 304 -29.03 -1.23 21.58
C LEU A 304 -28.76 -2.73 21.50
N ARG A 305 -28.66 -3.24 20.28
CA ARG A 305 -28.28 -4.64 20.01
C ARG A 305 -26.93 -4.66 19.30
N PHE A 306 -25.93 -5.22 19.96
CA PHE A 306 -24.62 -5.50 19.38
C PHE A 306 -24.61 -6.95 18.89
N ILE A 307 -24.49 -7.16 17.59
CA ILE A 307 -24.65 -8.49 16.99
C ILE A 307 -23.40 -8.86 16.20
N SER A 308 -22.80 -10.00 16.53
CA SER A 308 -21.79 -10.63 15.68
C SER A 308 -22.38 -11.84 14.98
N PHE A 309 -22.54 -11.78 13.66
CA PHE A 309 -23.14 -12.82 12.83
C PHE A 309 -22.16 -13.95 12.53
N THR A 310 -22.70 -15.18 12.37
CA THR A 310 -21.96 -16.35 11.87
C THR A 310 -22.34 -16.61 10.41
N ASP A 311 -21.48 -17.30 9.67
CA ASP A 311 -21.74 -17.80 8.32
C ASP A 311 -22.15 -16.70 7.32
N GLU A 312 -21.49 -15.54 7.42
CA GLU A 312 -21.60 -14.46 6.44
C GLU A 312 -20.99 -14.90 5.10
N GLU A 313 -19.81 -15.51 5.18
CA GLU A 313 -18.93 -15.86 4.07
C GLU A 313 -19.54 -16.87 3.07
N ASN A 314 -20.59 -17.58 3.51
CA ASN A 314 -21.34 -18.53 2.71
C ASN A 314 -22.75 -18.03 2.35
N GLY A 315 -22.95 -16.70 2.33
CA GLY A 315 -24.17 -16.06 1.84
C GLY A 315 -25.04 -15.45 2.94
N LYS A 316 -24.45 -14.74 3.91
CA LYS A 316 -25.13 -13.94 4.93
C LYS A 316 -26.10 -14.75 5.78
N ASN A 317 -25.79 -16.03 6.02
CA ASN A 317 -26.80 -16.95 6.54
C ASN A 317 -27.17 -16.67 8.00
N GLY A 318 -26.22 -16.24 8.82
CA GLY A 318 -26.48 -15.82 10.20
C GLY A 318 -27.41 -14.61 10.26
N SER A 319 -27.17 -13.56 9.48
CA SER A 319 -28.03 -12.38 9.45
C SER A 319 -29.41 -12.69 8.86
N ARG A 320 -29.51 -13.51 7.80
CA ARG A 320 -30.79 -13.99 7.27
C ARG A 320 -31.59 -14.80 8.29
N ALA A 321 -30.92 -15.66 9.06
CA ALA A 321 -31.57 -16.42 10.13
C ALA A 321 -32.06 -15.48 11.26
N TYR A 322 -31.27 -14.47 11.61
CA TYR A 322 -31.65 -13.45 12.57
C TYR A 322 -32.89 -12.67 12.10
N THR A 323 -32.88 -12.11 10.89
CA THR A 323 -33.99 -11.31 10.38
C THR A 323 -35.27 -12.13 10.18
N ALA A 324 -35.15 -13.39 9.76
CA ALA A 324 -36.29 -14.31 9.67
C ALA A 324 -36.89 -14.65 11.04
N SER A 325 -36.13 -14.52 12.13
CA SER A 325 -36.61 -14.78 13.49
C SER A 325 -37.33 -13.60 14.14
N LEU A 326 -37.20 -12.39 13.56
CA LEU A 326 -37.79 -11.17 14.09
C LEU A 326 -39.32 -11.17 13.95
N THR A 327 -39.99 -10.77 15.02
CA THR A 327 -41.43 -10.48 14.97
C THR A 327 -41.70 -9.15 14.27
N GLU A 328 -42.89 -8.98 13.69
CA GLU A 328 -43.29 -7.69 13.09
C GLU A 328 -43.26 -6.55 14.12
N GLU A 329 -43.57 -6.84 15.39
CA GLU A 329 -43.48 -5.89 16.49
C GLU A 329 -42.02 -5.49 16.82
N GLU A 330 -41.04 -6.35 16.56
CA GLU A 330 -39.63 -5.98 16.68
C GLU A 330 -39.15 -5.20 15.46
N LYS A 331 -39.51 -5.61 14.25
CA LYS A 331 -39.19 -4.89 13.02
C LYS A 331 -39.75 -3.46 13.06
N ASP A 332 -40.99 -3.28 13.50
CA ASP A 332 -41.64 -1.97 13.67
C ASP A 332 -40.92 -1.03 14.67
N ARG A 333 -40.06 -1.57 15.54
CA ARG A 333 -39.25 -0.80 16.49
C ARG A 333 -37.82 -0.59 16.02
N MET A 334 -37.34 -1.36 15.03
CA MET A 334 -35.98 -1.25 14.51
C MET A 334 -35.87 -0.04 13.61
N ILE A 335 -35.29 1.03 14.15
CA ILE A 335 -35.17 2.30 13.42
C ILE A 335 -33.99 2.28 12.46
N GLY A 336 -32.93 1.50 12.74
CA GLY A 336 -31.83 1.29 11.81
C GLY A 336 -30.77 0.30 12.28
N ALA A 337 -29.81 0.03 11.39
CA ALA A 337 -28.68 -0.85 11.63
C ALA A 337 -27.38 -0.31 11.03
N ILE A 338 -26.30 -0.33 11.81
CA ILE A 338 -24.94 0.04 11.39
C ILE A 338 -24.09 -1.23 11.41
N GLN A 339 -23.72 -1.74 10.25
CA GLN A 339 -22.80 -2.87 10.12
C GLN A 339 -21.37 -2.33 9.97
N PHE A 340 -20.38 -2.99 10.58
CA PHE A 340 -18.96 -2.81 10.32
C PHE A 340 -18.45 -4.00 9.52
N ASP A 341 -17.76 -3.73 8.41
CA ASP A 341 -17.12 -4.77 7.62
C ASP A 341 -15.86 -4.26 6.94
N MET A 342 -14.74 -4.97 7.10
CA MET A 342 -13.42 -4.62 6.59
C MET A 342 -12.99 -3.18 6.92
N LEU A 343 -12.25 -3.00 8.01
CA LEU A 343 -11.78 -1.71 8.49
C LEU A 343 -10.27 -1.70 8.71
N GLY A 344 -9.63 -0.63 8.24
CA GLY A 344 -8.25 -0.30 8.57
C GLY A 344 -7.18 -1.14 7.86
N GLY A 345 -7.52 -1.89 6.81
CA GLY A 345 -6.54 -2.64 6.02
C GLY A 345 -5.51 -1.74 5.29
N LEU A 346 -4.31 -2.28 5.05
CA LEU A 346 -3.29 -1.59 4.25
C LEU A 346 -3.80 -1.17 2.87
N GLY A 347 -3.53 0.07 2.50
CA GLY A 347 -3.93 0.65 1.20
C GLY A 347 -5.32 1.29 1.18
N SER A 348 -6.00 1.38 2.33
CA SER A 348 -7.24 2.16 2.45
C SER A 348 -6.95 3.66 2.58
N ASP A 349 -7.71 4.48 1.84
CA ASP A 349 -7.64 5.94 1.84
C ASP A 349 -8.79 6.61 2.62
N GLY A 350 -9.70 5.83 3.24
CA GLY A 350 -10.88 6.36 3.91
C GLY A 350 -11.90 5.31 4.36
N THR A 351 -13.01 5.77 4.95
CA THR A 351 -14.16 4.93 5.31
C THR A 351 -15.37 5.33 4.47
N LEU A 352 -16.01 4.34 3.86
CA LEU A 352 -17.26 4.46 3.12
C LEU A 352 -18.46 4.26 4.05
N VAL A 353 -19.57 4.90 3.69
CA VAL A 353 -20.91 4.61 4.22
C VAL A 353 -21.78 4.07 3.10
N CYS A 354 -21.93 2.75 3.06
CA CYS A 354 -22.60 2.06 1.98
C CYS A 354 -24.06 1.74 2.32
N THR A 355 -24.94 1.89 1.33
CA THR A 355 -26.29 1.32 1.32
C THR A 355 -26.39 0.29 0.20
N MET A 356 -27.45 -0.53 0.14
CA MET A 356 -27.58 -1.51 -0.94
C MET A 356 -27.61 -0.91 -2.36
N ASP A 357 -28.07 0.34 -2.50
CA ASP A 357 -28.29 0.99 -3.79
C ASP A 357 -27.49 2.30 -3.95
N GLY A 358 -26.64 2.66 -2.98
CA GLY A 358 -25.87 3.90 -2.96
C GLY A 358 -26.67 5.16 -2.68
N GLU A 359 -27.99 5.03 -2.51
CA GLU A 359 -28.87 6.15 -2.19
C GLU A 359 -28.80 6.49 -0.70
N ALA A 360 -29.03 7.76 -0.40
CA ALA A 360 -29.10 8.23 0.98
C ALA A 360 -30.30 7.63 1.72
N ASN A 361 -30.08 7.20 2.95
CA ASN A 361 -31.14 6.99 3.93
C ASN A 361 -30.87 7.89 5.14
N TRP A 362 -31.83 7.98 6.05
CA TRP A 362 -31.71 8.89 7.20
C TRP A 362 -30.48 8.58 8.08
N LEU A 363 -30.07 7.30 8.13
CA LEU A 363 -28.96 6.82 8.95
C LEU A 363 -27.61 7.15 8.30
N SER A 364 -27.48 7.00 6.97
CA SER A 364 -26.28 7.45 6.25
C SER A 364 -26.12 8.97 6.30
N ASP A 365 -27.20 9.74 6.17
CA ASP A 365 -27.17 11.19 6.37
C ASP A 365 -26.73 11.58 7.80
N LEU A 366 -27.19 10.83 8.82
CA LEU A 366 -26.78 11.06 10.21
C LEU A 366 -25.29 10.76 10.40
N LEU A 367 -24.79 9.65 9.86
CA LEU A 367 -23.37 9.29 9.93
C LEU A 367 -22.51 10.34 9.21
N GLN A 368 -22.88 10.76 8.00
CA GLN A 368 -22.17 11.83 7.28
C GLN A 368 -22.23 13.19 7.99
N LYS A 369 -23.28 13.43 8.79
CA LYS A 369 -23.34 14.61 9.67
C LYS A 369 -22.38 14.49 10.86
N LYS A 370 -22.12 13.27 11.35
CA LYS A 370 -21.12 13.02 12.42
C LYS A 370 -19.70 13.08 11.88
N ASP A 371 -19.51 12.57 10.68
CA ASP A 371 -18.25 12.52 9.97
C ASP A 371 -18.45 12.91 8.50
N PRO A 372 -18.21 14.20 8.16
CA PRO A 372 -18.35 14.70 6.79
C PRO A 372 -17.35 14.11 5.79
N GLU A 373 -16.33 13.37 6.23
CA GLU A 373 -15.35 12.73 5.36
C GLU A 373 -15.85 11.39 4.80
N LEU A 374 -16.90 10.80 5.38
CA LEU A 374 -17.50 9.57 4.88
C LEU A 374 -18.04 9.74 3.46
N VAL A 375 -17.50 8.94 2.53
CA VAL A 375 -17.97 8.87 1.15
C VAL A 375 -19.09 7.84 1.04
N ARG A 376 -20.18 8.19 0.35
CA ARG A 376 -21.33 7.29 0.17
C ARG A 376 -21.15 6.42 -1.07
N ASP A 377 -21.43 5.12 -0.94
CA ASP A 377 -21.35 4.15 -2.05
C ASP A 377 -22.41 3.04 -1.94
N ALA A 378 -22.43 2.12 -2.92
CA ALA A 378 -23.34 0.98 -2.99
C ALA A 378 -22.63 -0.35 -2.69
N GLU A 379 -23.16 -1.15 -1.77
CA GLU A 379 -22.63 -2.49 -1.45
C GLU A 379 -23.76 -3.46 -1.06
N THR A 380 -23.72 -4.70 -1.54
CA THR A 380 -24.71 -5.77 -1.26
C THR A 380 -24.09 -7.07 -0.72
N ALA A 381 -22.75 -7.14 -0.64
CA ALA A 381 -22.03 -8.34 -0.24
C ALA A 381 -22.28 -8.72 1.23
N SER A 382 -22.35 -7.75 2.15
CA SER A 382 -22.38 -7.96 3.61
C SER A 382 -23.78 -8.00 4.26
N ASP A 383 -23.82 -8.35 5.54
CA ASP A 383 -25.02 -8.61 6.36
C ASP A 383 -26.03 -7.46 6.43
N HIS A 384 -25.61 -6.20 6.20
CA HIS A 384 -26.53 -5.05 6.18
C HIS A 384 -27.63 -5.22 5.13
N ALA A 385 -27.34 -5.94 4.04
CA ALA A 385 -28.32 -6.26 3.01
C ALA A 385 -29.48 -7.11 3.55
N SER A 386 -29.20 -8.11 4.41
CA SER A 386 -30.22 -8.95 5.04
C SER A 386 -31.18 -8.14 5.92
N LEU A 387 -30.66 -7.12 6.60
CA LEU A 387 -31.44 -6.22 7.47
C LEU A 387 -32.26 -5.23 6.64
N GLN A 388 -31.66 -4.64 5.59
CA GLN A 388 -32.36 -3.72 4.68
C GLN A 388 -33.52 -4.39 3.96
N LEU A 389 -33.33 -5.62 3.47
CA LEU A 389 -34.39 -6.40 2.83
C LEU A 389 -35.48 -6.87 3.81
N ALA A 390 -35.18 -6.91 5.10
CA ALA A 390 -36.17 -7.16 6.15
C ALA A 390 -36.96 -5.89 6.56
N GLY A 391 -36.68 -4.75 5.92
CA GLY A 391 -37.35 -3.47 6.16
C GLY A 391 -36.66 -2.58 7.19
N VAL A 392 -35.42 -2.89 7.59
CA VAL A 392 -34.66 -2.09 8.56
C VAL A 392 -33.65 -1.19 7.82
N PRO A 393 -33.71 0.15 7.91
CA PRO A 393 -32.73 1.04 7.29
C PRO A 393 -31.33 0.67 7.75
N SER A 394 -30.50 0.22 6.82
CA SER A 394 -29.18 -0.32 7.14
C SER A 394 -28.11 0.42 6.37
N VAL A 395 -26.95 0.55 7.01
CA VAL A 395 -25.74 1.10 6.42
C VAL A 395 -24.58 0.19 6.77
N LEU A 396 -23.62 0.11 5.87
CA LEU A 396 -22.34 -0.55 6.07
C LEU A 396 -21.26 0.52 6.18
N LEU A 397 -20.51 0.50 7.28
CA LEU A 397 -19.24 1.20 7.38
C LEU A 397 -18.12 0.23 7.00
N MET A 398 -17.46 0.52 5.88
CA MET A 398 -16.37 -0.28 5.35
C MET A 398 -15.26 0.61 4.83
N GLN A 399 -14.04 0.09 4.72
CA GLN A 399 -12.93 0.84 4.16
C GLN A 399 -13.11 1.13 2.65
N GLU A 400 -12.51 2.23 2.17
CA GLU A 400 -12.40 2.49 0.74
C GLU A 400 -11.36 1.54 0.11
N GLY A 401 -11.82 0.67 -0.81
CA GLY A 401 -11.01 -0.37 -1.46
C GLY A 401 -10.92 -1.70 -0.67
N GLN A 402 -11.04 -2.85 -1.35
CA GLN A 402 -11.14 -4.18 -0.70
C GLN A 402 -9.80 -4.71 -0.13
N GLY A 403 -8.67 -4.07 -0.43
CA GLY A 403 -7.33 -4.55 -0.04
C GLY A 403 -6.90 -5.81 -0.81
N TYR A 404 -5.61 -5.96 -1.10
CA TYR A 404 -5.07 -7.01 -1.98
C TYR A 404 -4.95 -8.40 -1.32
N LEU A 405 -5.31 -8.54 -0.04
CA LEU A 405 -5.17 -9.77 0.75
C LEU A 405 -6.52 -10.44 1.08
N TYR A 406 -7.62 -9.93 0.52
CA TYR A 406 -8.97 -10.45 0.69
C TYR A 406 -9.04 -11.98 0.48
N HIS A 407 -9.67 -12.70 1.42
CA HIS A 407 -9.82 -14.17 1.44
C HIS A 407 -8.50 -14.98 1.36
N SER A 408 -7.36 -14.37 1.67
CA SER A 408 -6.05 -15.02 1.62
C SER A 408 -5.49 -15.32 3.02
N ALA A 409 -4.56 -16.27 3.09
CA ALA A 409 -3.82 -16.57 4.32
C ALA A 409 -2.97 -15.38 4.84
N ALA A 410 -2.77 -14.35 4.01
CA ALA A 410 -2.03 -13.15 4.36
C ALA A 410 -2.92 -12.04 4.95
N ASP A 411 -4.25 -12.23 5.04
CA ASP A 411 -5.12 -11.34 5.82
C ASP A 411 -4.89 -11.53 7.33
N VAL A 412 -3.91 -10.80 7.86
CA VAL A 412 -3.42 -10.92 9.24
C VAL A 412 -3.44 -9.57 9.99
N ALA A 413 -3.52 -9.62 11.32
CA ALA A 413 -3.73 -8.44 12.17
C ALA A 413 -2.64 -7.36 12.04
N ASP A 414 -1.41 -7.73 11.72
CA ASP A 414 -0.28 -6.80 11.56
C ASP A 414 -0.44 -5.84 10.36
N GLN A 415 -1.38 -6.13 9.47
CA GLN A 415 -1.69 -5.32 8.29
C GLN A 415 -2.81 -4.29 8.57
N LEU A 416 -3.28 -4.15 9.80
CA LEU A 416 -4.40 -3.26 10.16
C LEU A 416 -3.96 -2.00 10.92
N ASP A 417 -4.61 -0.88 10.64
CA ASP A 417 -4.50 0.37 11.37
C ASP A 417 -5.60 0.43 12.46
N PRO A 418 -5.27 0.22 13.75
CA PRO A 418 -6.25 0.19 14.83
C PRO A 418 -6.93 1.55 15.07
N TYR A 419 -6.32 2.66 14.66
CA TYR A 419 -6.92 3.99 14.81
C TYR A 419 -8.01 4.23 13.78
N ALA A 420 -7.83 3.74 12.55
CA ALA A 420 -8.88 3.79 11.52
C ALA A 420 -10.12 2.96 11.95
N ILE A 421 -9.89 1.78 12.54
CA ILE A 421 -10.96 0.93 13.08
C ILE A 421 -11.71 1.67 14.21
N ALA A 422 -10.97 2.30 15.13
CA ALA A 422 -11.57 3.05 16.23
C ALA A 422 -12.34 4.28 15.73
N ALA A 423 -11.82 5.02 14.75
CA ALA A 423 -12.50 6.19 14.18
C ALA A 423 -13.86 5.84 13.56
N ALA A 424 -13.92 4.77 12.75
CA ALA A 424 -15.17 4.27 12.20
C ALA A 424 -16.17 3.88 13.31
N ALA A 425 -15.68 3.22 14.37
CA ALA A 425 -16.50 2.87 15.53
C ALA A 425 -17.00 4.11 16.29
N GLU A 426 -16.17 5.15 16.43
CA GLU A 426 -16.53 6.40 17.11
C GLU A 426 -17.63 7.18 16.38
N THR A 427 -17.60 7.21 15.05
CA THR A 427 -18.69 7.77 14.23
C THR A 427 -20.02 7.06 14.52
N ALA A 428 -20.01 5.73 14.55
CA ALA A 428 -21.19 4.94 14.90
C ALA A 428 -21.64 5.16 16.36
N VAL A 429 -20.70 5.29 17.31
CA VAL A 429 -21.00 5.62 18.71
C VAL A 429 -21.65 7.00 18.82
N ALA A 430 -21.13 8.00 18.12
CA ALA A 430 -21.68 9.37 18.13
C ALA A 430 -23.08 9.44 17.53
N ALA A 431 -23.36 8.64 16.50
CA ALA A 431 -24.71 8.46 15.96
C ALA A 431 -25.62 7.75 16.98
N ALA A 432 -25.17 6.64 17.57
CA ALA A 432 -25.92 5.89 18.57
C ALA A 432 -26.25 6.70 19.83
N GLN A 433 -25.35 7.58 20.27
CA GLN A 433 -25.60 8.51 21.39
C GLN A 433 -26.65 9.58 21.05
N GLU A 434 -26.65 10.12 19.82
CA GLU A 434 -27.71 11.05 19.38
C GLU A 434 -29.05 10.33 19.30
N ILE A 435 -29.07 9.12 18.74
CA ILE A 435 -30.28 8.30 18.61
C ILE A 435 -30.83 7.91 19.99
N GLY A 436 -29.99 7.42 20.90
CA GLY A 436 -30.39 6.95 22.22
C GLY A 436 -30.64 8.06 23.25
N SER A 437 -30.46 9.32 22.88
CA SER A 437 -30.69 10.45 23.79
C SER A 437 -32.19 10.61 24.08
N PRO A 438 -32.61 10.72 25.35
CA PRO A 438 -34.01 10.98 25.71
C PRO A 438 -34.58 12.31 25.18
N ASP A 439 -33.72 13.22 24.72
CA ASP A 439 -34.11 14.49 24.11
C ASP A 439 -34.32 14.39 22.59
N THR A 440 -33.95 13.27 21.98
CA THR A 440 -34.14 12.99 20.56
C THR A 440 -35.49 12.31 20.33
N ALA A 441 -36.25 12.77 19.33
CA ALA A 441 -37.52 12.13 18.99
C ALA A 441 -37.25 10.78 18.30
N SER A 442 -38.17 9.82 18.51
CA SER A 442 -38.13 8.53 17.82
C SER A 442 -38.03 8.68 16.30
N TYR A 443 -37.16 7.89 15.70
CA TYR A 443 -36.95 7.86 14.25
C TYR A 443 -37.96 6.98 13.50
N ARG A 444 -38.90 6.30 14.19
CA ARG A 444 -39.88 5.38 13.57
C ARG A 444 -40.72 6.01 12.44
N GLU A 445 -41.04 7.30 12.52
CA GLU A 445 -41.80 7.96 11.46
C GLU A 445 -40.95 8.18 10.20
N LEU A 446 -39.67 8.54 10.36
CA LEU A 446 -38.71 8.69 9.25
C LEU A 446 -38.38 7.33 8.63
N ASP A 447 -38.20 6.32 9.48
CA ASP A 447 -38.01 4.92 9.09
C ASP A 447 -39.18 4.41 8.23
N ARG A 448 -40.43 4.52 8.70
CA ARG A 448 -41.60 4.06 7.93
C ARG A 448 -41.77 4.74 6.57
N GLU A 449 -41.41 6.01 6.45
CA GLU A 449 -41.45 6.72 5.16
C GLU A 449 -40.43 6.17 4.16
N GLN A 450 -39.32 5.60 4.62
CA GLN A 450 -38.26 5.00 3.78
C GLN A 450 -38.40 3.46 3.63
N GLY A 451 -38.95 2.79 4.65
CA GLY A 451 -39.04 1.34 4.82
C GLY A 451 -40.09 0.61 3.97
N GLU A 452 -41.22 1.25 3.65
CA GLU A 452 -42.33 0.61 2.91
C GLU A 452 -42.01 0.30 1.42
N GLY A 453 -40.77 0.53 0.96
CA GLY A 453 -40.36 0.44 -0.44
C GLY A 453 -39.07 -0.32 -0.75
N TYR A 454 -38.44 -1.03 0.20
CA TYR A 454 -37.20 -1.77 -0.05
C TYR A 454 -37.45 -3.05 -0.87
N THR A 455 -37.57 -2.85 -2.18
CA THR A 455 -37.49 -3.91 -3.19
C THR A 455 -36.11 -3.80 -3.85
N TYR A 456 -35.37 -4.91 -3.95
CA TYR A 456 -34.11 -4.95 -4.67
C TYR A 456 -34.25 -4.25 -6.04
N ARG A 457 -33.36 -3.31 -6.32
CA ARG A 457 -33.35 -2.52 -7.56
C ARG A 457 -32.23 -3.03 -8.45
N GLN A 458 -32.61 -3.61 -9.59
CA GLN A 458 -31.67 -3.94 -10.65
C GLN A 458 -31.40 -2.68 -11.48
N THR A 459 -30.27 -2.03 -11.24
CA THR A 459 -29.75 -0.92 -12.04
C THR A 459 -29.03 -1.44 -13.30
N ARG A 460 -28.60 -0.52 -14.17
CA ARG A 460 -27.70 -0.85 -15.28
C ARG A 460 -26.39 -1.46 -14.80
N GLN A 461 -25.84 -0.91 -13.71
CA GLN A 461 -24.53 -1.27 -13.15
C GLN A 461 -24.51 -2.59 -12.38
N ASN A 462 -25.64 -2.99 -11.79
CA ASN A 462 -25.70 -4.27 -11.10
C ASN A 462 -25.43 -5.41 -12.08
N VAL A 463 -24.37 -6.18 -11.84
CA VAL A 463 -23.98 -7.33 -12.66
C VAL A 463 -24.99 -8.46 -12.47
N ILE A 464 -25.19 -9.27 -13.51
CA ILE A 464 -25.99 -10.48 -13.43
C ILE A 464 -25.06 -11.65 -13.74
N TYR A 465 -24.77 -12.45 -12.72
CA TYR A 465 -23.91 -13.62 -12.85
C TYR A 465 -24.65 -14.77 -13.53
N PHE A 466 -24.76 -14.72 -14.86
CA PHE A 466 -25.25 -15.85 -15.63
C PHE A 466 -24.36 -17.07 -15.40
N SER A 467 -24.95 -18.26 -15.42
CA SER A 467 -24.34 -19.52 -15.01
C SER A 467 -24.04 -19.66 -13.51
N SER A 468 -24.49 -18.73 -12.67
CA SER A 468 -24.43 -18.90 -11.21
C SER A 468 -25.47 -19.91 -10.71
N SER A 469 -25.23 -20.48 -9.53
CA SER A 469 -26.22 -21.34 -8.87
C SER A 469 -27.35 -20.50 -8.28
N THR A 470 -28.44 -21.17 -7.87
CA THR A 470 -29.53 -20.51 -7.13
C THR A 470 -29.03 -19.88 -5.84
N ALA A 471 -28.15 -20.57 -5.10
CA ALA A 471 -27.58 -20.06 -3.85
C ALA A 471 -26.77 -18.78 -4.07
N ASP A 472 -25.94 -18.73 -5.11
CA ASP A 472 -25.16 -17.54 -5.44
C ASP A 472 -26.07 -16.36 -5.83
N THR A 473 -27.15 -16.63 -6.58
CA THR A 473 -28.12 -15.60 -6.94
C THR A 473 -28.83 -15.05 -5.70
N GLU A 474 -29.27 -15.91 -4.79
CA GLU A 474 -29.93 -15.49 -3.55
C GLU A 474 -28.98 -14.73 -2.64
N ALA A 475 -27.72 -15.14 -2.57
CA ALA A 475 -26.67 -14.43 -1.83
C ALA A 475 -26.43 -13.03 -2.42
N TYR A 476 -26.39 -12.91 -3.75
CA TYR A 476 -26.19 -11.63 -4.43
C TYR A 476 -27.39 -10.68 -4.30
N ILE A 477 -28.61 -11.20 -4.45
CA ILE A 477 -29.84 -10.42 -4.27
C ILE A 477 -30.09 -10.11 -2.77
N GLY A 478 -29.59 -10.96 -1.88
CA GLY A 478 -29.85 -10.93 -0.44
C GLY A 478 -31.22 -11.49 -0.03
N ALA A 479 -31.97 -12.07 -0.98
CA ALA A 479 -33.30 -12.62 -0.72
C ALA A 479 -33.48 -13.99 -1.39
N ALA A 480 -34.26 -14.86 -0.74
CA ALA A 480 -34.62 -16.16 -1.30
C ALA A 480 -35.70 -16.03 -2.39
N GLY A 481 -35.55 -16.80 -3.47
CA GLY A 481 -36.52 -16.86 -4.56
C GLY A 481 -37.69 -17.79 -4.25
N GLU A 482 -38.89 -17.47 -4.75
CA GLU A 482 -40.02 -18.41 -4.68
C GLU A 482 -40.00 -19.34 -5.90
N LEU A 483 -39.82 -20.65 -5.71
CA LEU A 483 -39.91 -21.62 -6.80
C LEU A 483 -41.29 -21.54 -7.50
N ALA A 484 -41.28 -21.10 -8.74
CA ALA A 484 -42.48 -20.85 -9.54
C ALA A 484 -42.80 -22.01 -10.50
N ASP A 485 -41.79 -22.65 -11.10
CA ASP A 485 -41.99 -23.77 -12.03
C ASP A 485 -40.77 -24.70 -12.14
N THR A 486 -40.99 -25.94 -12.61
CA THR A 486 -39.95 -26.95 -12.87
C THR A 486 -40.33 -27.81 -14.07
N TRP A 487 -39.42 -27.99 -15.04
CA TRP A 487 -39.67 -28.84 -16.22
C TRP A 487 -38.40 -29.53 -16.74
N GLU A 488 -38.56 -30.50 -17.65
CA GLU A 488 -37.45 -31.26 -18.25
C GLU A 488 -37.55 -31.26 -19.78
N ILE A 489 -36.40 -31.21 -20.46
CA ILE A 489 -36.28 -31.39 -21.90
C ILE A 489 -35.27 -32.52 -22.14
N SER A 490 -35.64 -33.54 -22.93
CA SER A 490 -34.77 -34.69 -23.19
C SER A 490 -34.62 -34.98 -24.69
N GLY A 491 -33.42 -35.40 -25.10
CA GLY A 491 -33.07 -35.82 -26.46
C GLY A 491 -32.38 -37.19 -26.51
N GLU A 492 -31.75 -37.55 -27.64
CA GLU A 492 -30.97 -38.79 -27.73
C GLU A 492 -29.68 -38.66 -26.91
N GLY A 493 -29.71 -39.16 -25.67
CA GLY A 493 -28.53 -39.29 -24.79
C GLY A 493 -28.30 -38.14 -23.81
N TRP A 494 -29.23 -37.18 -23.71
CA TRP A 494 -29.15 -36.07 -22.75
C TRP A 494 -30.54 -35.70 -22.21
N THR A 495 -30.58 -35.18 -20.98
CA THR A 495 -31.76 -34.62 -20.31
C THR A 495 -31.32 -33.36 -19.59
N ASP A 496 -32.00 -32.25 -19.88
CA ASP A 496 -31.85 -31.00 -19.15
C ASP A 496 -33.05 -30.79 -18.23
N THR A 497 -32.75 -30.42 -16.99
CA THR A 497 -33.72 -29.99 -15.98
C THR A 497 -33.75 -28.47 -15.95
N TYR A 498 -34.94 -27.90 -15.72
CA TYR A 498 -35.13 -26.46 -15.62
C TYR A 498 -35.94 -26.12 -14.39
N GLU A 499 -35.54 -25.06 -13.68
CA GLU A 499 -36.24 -24.50 -12.53
C GLU A 499 -36.40 -22.99 -12.72
N SER A 500 -37.53 -22.43 -12.30
CA SER A 500 -37.75 -20.98 -12.33
C SER A 500 -38.11 -20.45 -10.95
N TYR A 501 -37.40 -19.42 -10.49
CA TYR A 501 -37.62 -18.76 -9.21
C TYR A 501 -38.11 -17.33 -9.44
N ARG A 502 -39.14 -16.92 -8.70
CA ARG A 502 -39.78 -15.61 -8.77
C ARG A 502 -39.24 -14.68 -7.69
N TYR A 503 -38.92 -13.47 -8.12
CA TYR A 503 -38.53 -12.32 -7.28
C TYR A 503 -39.43 -11.12 -7.60
N SER A 504 -39.55 -10.20 -6.65
CA SER A 504 -40.13 -8.87 -6.85
C SER A 504 -38.98 -7.86 -6.86
N MET A 505 -38.78 -7.16 -7.96
CA MET A 505 -37.57 -6.33 -8.18
C MET A 505 -37.93 -5.05 -8.96
N ARG A 506 -37.31 -3.92 -8.64
CA ARG A 506 -37.37 -2.73 -9.50
C ARG A 506 -36.36 -2.87 -10.62
N TRP A 507 -36.73 -2.50 -11.84
CA TRP A 507 -35.84 -2.54 -13.00
C TRP A 507 -35.93 -1.23 -13.77
N PHE A 508 -34.85 -0.89 -14.50
CA PHE A 508 -34.82 0.22 -15.46
C PHE A 508 -35.18 1.59 -14.86
N ASP A 509 -34.81 1.80 -13.59
CA ASP A 509 -35.17 2.99 -12.80
C ASP A 509 -36.68 3.25 -12.66
N GLY A 510 -37.49 2.21 -12.85
CA GLY A 510 -38.92 2.25 -12.58
C GLY A 510 -39.24 2.24 -11.08
N GLU A 511 -40.19 3.08 -10.66
CA GLU A 511 -40.59 3.20 -9.25
C GLU A 511 -41.37 1.97 -8.74
N MET A 512 -42.14 1.30 -9.61
CA MET A 512 -42.91 0.11 -9.24
C MET A 512 -42.09 -1.18 -9.44
N PRO A 513 -42.17 -2.14 -8.50
CA PRO A 513 -41.53 -3.44 -8.64
C PRO A 513 -42.21 -4.27 -9.74
N ILE A 514 -41.42 -5.13 -10.41
CA ILE A 514 -41.83 -6.01 -11.50
C ILE A 514 -41.59 -7.46 -11.08
N ASN A 515 -42.54 -8.35 -11.41
CA ASN A 515 -42.36 -9.78 -11.24
C ASN A 515 -41.25 -10.26 -12.18
N THR A 516 -40.18 -10.78 -11.57
CA THR A 516 -38.95 -11.18 -12.24
C THR A 516 -38.72 -12.66 -12.01
N TYR A 517 -38.45 -13.40 -13.09
CA TYR A 517 -38.33 -14.85 -13.09
C TYR A 517 -36.94 -15.24 -13.55
N TYR A 518 -36.12 -15.74 -12.62
CA TYR A 518 -34.81 -16.29 -12.92
C TYR A 518 -34.99 -17.75 -13.32
N GLN A 519 -34.42 -18.16 -14.46
CA GLN A 519 -34.57 -19.51 -15.02
C GLN A 519 -33.21 -20.21 -15.03
N TYR A 520 -33.14 -21.35 -14.36
CA TYR A 520 -31.95 -22.17 -14.22
C TYR A 520 -32.07 -23.41 -15.09
N ARG A 521 -30.99 -23.77 -15.78
CA ARG A 521 -30.86 -25.01 -16.56
C ARG A 521 -29.78 -25.87 -15.92
N ASN A 522 -30.14 -27.08 -15.50
CA ASN A 522 -29.28 -27.99 -14.74
C ASN A 522 -28.61 -27.32 -13.53
N GLY A 523 -29.35 -26.43 -12.86
CA GLY A 523 -28.88 -25.69 -11.69
C GLY A 523 -28.17 -24.36 -11.96
N PHE A 524 -27.99 -23.97 -13.23
CA PHE A 524 -27.23 -22.76 -13.61
C PHE A 524 -28.11 -21.70 -14.27
N LEU A 525 -27.99 -20.44 -13.85
CA LEU A 525 -28.80 -19.33 -14.36
C LEU A 525 -28.60 -19.13 -15.87
N GLU A 526 -29.63 -19.36 -16.68
CA GLU A 526 -29.56 -19.24 -18.14
C GLU A 526 -30.20 -17.94 -18.65
N ARG A 527 -31.32 -17.51 -18.03
CA ARG A 527 -32.13 -16.39 -18.52
C ARG A 527 -32.96 -15.77 -17.40
N ILE A 528 -33.27 -14.49 -17.54
CA ILE A 528 -34.26 -13.79 -16.72
C ILE A 528 -35.44 -13.33 -17.59
N GLN A 529 -36.66 -13.47 -17.08
CA GLN A 529 -37.88 -12.96 -17.69
C GLN A 529 -38.57 -11.98 -16.76
N LEU A 530 -39.00 -10.84 -17.28
CA LEU A 530 -39.82 -9.89 -16.55
C LEU A 530 -41.22 -9.86 -17.15
N ARG A 531 -42.23 -9.69 -16.28
CA ARG A 531 -43.64 -9.55 -16.66
C ARG A 531 -44.18 -8.19 -16.19
N PRO A 532 -43.97 -7.10 -16.97
CA PRO A 532 -44.29 -5.74 -16.53
C PRO A 532 -45.80 -5.50 -16.35
N GLU A 533 -46.63 -6.11 -17.20
CA GLU A 533 -48.09 -5.92 -17.15
C GLU A 533 -48.74 -6.53 -15.90
N GLU A 534 -48.13 -7.52 -15.27
CA GLU A 534 -48.61 -8.10 -14.00
C GLU A 534 -48.54 -7.12 -12.83
N THR A 535 -47.70 -6.09 -12.98
CA THR A 535 -47.41 -5.08 -11.94
C THR A 535 -47.83 -3.67 -12.35
N GLY A 536 -48.42 -3.52 -13.54
CA GLY A 536 -49.09 -2.30 -13.99
C GLY A 536 -48.36 -1.46 -15.05
N TYR A 537 -47.20 -1.88 -15.56
CA TYR A 537 -46.52 -1.21 -16.67
C TYR A 537 -47.07 -1.64 -18.03
N THR A 538 -47.24 -0.70 -18.97
CA THR A 538 -47.51 -1.01 -20.38
C THR A 538 -46.22 -1.28 -21.16
N ALA A 539 -46.31 -1.95 -22.32
CA ALA A 539 -45.16 -2.18 -23.20
C ALA A 539 -44.48 -0.86 -23.63
N GLU A 540 -45.23 0.20 -23.91
CA GLU A 540 -44.67 1.50 -24.28
C GLU A 540 -43.93 2.18 -23.12
N GLN A 541 -44.46 2.06 -21.89
CA GLN A 541 -43.76 2.55 -20.71
C GLN A 541 -42.47 1.77 -20.48
N MET A 542 -42.51 0.45 -20.69
CA MET A 542 -41.35 -0.41 -20.53
C MET A 542 -40.26 -0.07 -21.56
N GLN A 543 -40.64 0.11 -22.82
CA GLN A 543 -39.71 0.54 -23.86
C GLN A 543 -39.05 1.88 -23.52
N ALA A 544 -39.83 2.86 -23.04
CA ALA A 544 -39.28 4.18 -22.68
C ALA A 544 -38.28 4.12 -21.52
N LEU A 545 -38.50 3.25 -20.52
CA LEU A 545 -37.55 3.04 -19.43
C LEU A 545 -36.25 2.37 -19.94
N ILE A 546 -36.36 1.33 -20.77
CA ILE A 546 -35.19 0.66 -21.36
C ILE A 546 -34.40 1.63 -22.24
N GLU A 547 -35.06 2.45 -23.07
CA GLU A 547 -34.39 3.44 -23.91
C GLU A 547 -33.74 4.58 -23.11
N THR A 548 -34.32 4.94 -21.97
CA THR A 548 -33.71 5.95 -21.07
C THR A 548 -32.40 5.43 -20.48
N MET A 549 -32.36 4.15 -20.12
CA MET A 549 -31.20 3.53 -19.47
C MET A 549 -30.12 3.07 -20.46
N TYR A 550 -30.50 2.47 -21.60
CA TYR A 550 -29.59 1.85 -22.56
C TYR A 550 -29.48 2.59 -23.90
N GLY A 551 -30.22 3.68 -24.08
CA GLY A 551 -30.24 4.45 -25.32
C GLY A 551 -31.06 3.78 -26.44
N ALA A 552 -30.74 4.12 -27.68
CA ALA A 552 -31.47 3.62 -28.85
C ALA A 552 -31.26 2.10 -29.05
N PRO A 553 -32.28 1.36 -29.52
CA PRO A 553 -32.19 -0.08 -29.72
C PRO A 553 -31.13 -0.47 -30.76
N THR A 554 -30.46 -1.59 -30.51
CA THR A 554 -29.44 -2.15 -31.42
C THR A 554 -30.04 -2.85 -32.63
N SER A 555 -31.25 -3.42 -32.50
CA SER A 555 -31.99 -4.03 -33.60
C SER A 555 -33.51 -4.06 -33.34
N GLU A 556 -34.27 -4.12 -34.43
CA GLU A 556 -35.72 -4.28 -34.43
C GLU A 556 -36.10 -5.27 -35.54
N GLU A 557 -36.46 -6.50 -35.18
CA GLU A 557 -36.80 -7.57 -36.12
C GLU A 557 -38.07 -8.31 -35.64
N GLU A 558 -39.01 -8.57 -36.56
CA GLU A 558 -40.22 -9.38 -36.32
C GLU A 558 -41.09 -8.99 -35.09
N GLY A 559 -41.09 -7.71 -34.68
CA GLY A 559 -41.84 -7.23 -33.51
C GLY A 559 -41.11 -7.41 -32.17
N GLN A 560 -39.83 -7.78 -32.24
CA GLN A 560 -38.89 -7.82 -31.14
C GLN A 560 -37.95 -6.60 -31.25
N VAL A 561 -37.76 -5.89 -30.15
CA VAL A 561 -36.81 -4.78 -30.03
C VAL A 561 -35.69 -5.21 -29.07
N SER A 562 -34.44 -5.02 -29.46
CA SER A 562 -33.30 -5.49 -28.67
C SER A 562 -32.31 -4.38 -28.36
N TRP A 563 -31.68 -4.48 -27.19
CA TRP A 563 -30.57 -3.66 -26.72
C TRP A 563 -29.43 -4.58 -26.27
N ALA A 564 -28.21 -4.10 -26.46
CA ALA A 564 -27.02 -4.73 -25.93
C ALA A 564 -26.32 -3.76 -25.00
N ASP A 565 -25.97 -4.23 -23.81
CA ASP A 565 -25.03 -3.59 -22.92
C ASP A 565 -23.74 -4.41 -22.91
N PRO A 566 -22.76 -4.08 -23.77
CA PRO A 566 -21.46 -4.74 -23.77
C PRO A 566 -20.65 -4.44 -22.52
N VAL A 567 -20.97 -3.34 -21.80
CA VAL A 567 -20.27 -3.00 -20.56
C VAL A 567 -20.77 -3.91 -19.46
N TYR A 568 -22.06 -4.07 -19.20
CA TYR A 568 -22.52 -4.91 -18.08
C TYR A 568 -23.02 -6.31 -18.48
N SER A 569 -22.59 -6.80 -19.65
CA SER A 569 -22.90 -8.12 -20.23
C SER A 569 -24.40 -8.46 -20.30
N LYS A 570 -25.27 -7.48 -20.62
CA LYS A 570 -26.73 -7.68 -20.72
C LYS A 570 -27.21 -7.63 -22.16
N TYR A 571 -27.94 -8.65 -22.59
CA TYR A 571 -28.73 -8.62 -23.81
C TYR A 571 -30.21 -8.55 -23.45
N ILE A 572 -30.83 -7.41 -23.74
CA ILE A 572 -32.21 -7.11 -23.34
C ILE A 572 -33.07 -7.17 -24.59
N THR A 573 -34.19 -7.85 -24.47
CA THR A 573 -35.16 -8.00 -25.55
C THR A 573 -36.54 -7.68 -25.03
N LEU A 574 -37.23 -6.76 -25.69
CA LEU A 574 -38.64 -6.47 -25.51
C LEU A 574 -39.43 -7.17 -26.63
N SER A 575 -40.40 -7.98 -26.25
CA SER A 575 -41.25 -8.75 -27.15
C SER A 575 -42.68 -8.90 -26.59
N SER A 576 -43.52 -9.69 -27.24
CA SER A 576 -44.85 -10.03 -26.72
C SER A 576 -45.18 -11.50 -27.00
N ASP A 577 -45.79 -12.18 -26.02
CA ASP A 577 -46.29 -13.55 -26.15
C ASP A 577 -47.80 -13.62 -25.83
N GLU A 578 -48.34 -14.84 -25.63
CA GLU A 578 -49.77 -15.03 -25.31
C GLU A 578 -50.18 -14.40 -23.97
N GLN A 579 -49.23 -14.07 -23.10
CA GLN A 579 -49.43 -13.53 -21.75
C GLN A 579 -49.20 -12.00 -21.70
N GLY A 580 -48.83 -11.37 -22.82
CA GLY A 580 -48.66 -9.92 -22.95
C GLY A 580 -47.22 -9.51 -23.19
N CYS A 581 -46.84 -8.34 -22.66
CA CYS A 581 -45.49 -7.81 -22.74
C CYS A 581 -44.48 -8.73 -22.02
N LEU A 582 -43.38 -9.07 -22.70
CA LEU A 582 -42.29 -9.88 -22.18
C LEU A 582 -40.96 -9.17 -22.40
N VAL A 583 -40.23 -8.93 -21.31
CA VAL A 583 -38.82 -8.55 -21.37
C VAL A 583 -37.98 -9.76 -21.01
N THR A 584 -37.04 -10.14 -21.86
CA THR A 584 -36.03 -11.15 -21.54
C THR A 584 -34.67 -10.51 -21.41
N VAL A 585 -33.96 -10.86 -20.34
CA VAL A 585 -32.57 -10.47 -20.13
C VAL A 585 -31.73 -11.75 -20.17
N GLY A 586 -30.75 -11.77 -21.07
CA GLY A 586 -29.78 -12.85 -21.21
C GLY A 586 -28.35 -12.32 -21.15
N ASN A 587 -27.40 -13.24 -21.11
CA ASN A 587 -25.99 -12.88 -21.18
C ASN A 587 -25.63 -12.29 -22.55
N TYR A 588 -25.07 -11.09 -22.58
CA TYR A 588 -24.37 -10.56 -23.75
C TYR A 588 -22.91 -10.99 -23.68
N SER A 589 -22.63 -12.25 -24.02
CA SER A 589 -21.25 -12.73 -24.19
C SER A 589 -21.10 -13.41 -25.55
N VAL A 590 -20.24 -12.83 -26.38
CA VAL A 590 -19.68 -13.47 -27.59
C VAL A 590 -18.41 -14.29 -27.26
N GLY A 591 -18.14 -14.53 -25.97
CA GLY A 591 -16.88 -15.08 -25.45
C GLY A 591 -15.73 -14.07 -25.50
N ILE A 592 -14.53 -14.51 -25.11
CA ILE A 592 -13.21 -13.82 -25.14
C ILE A 592 -12.75 -13.35 -26.54
N THR A 593 -13.68 -13.28 -27.51
CA THR A 593 -13.40 -12.92 -28.90
C THR A 593 -13.57 -11.43 -29.20
N ASN A 594 -13.97 -10.61 -28.22
CA ASN A 594 -14.11 -9.16 -28.37
C ASN A 594 -12.81 -8.44 -27.97
N VAL A 595 -11.73 -8.75 -28.67
CA VAL A 595 -10.45 -8.03 -28.56
C VAL A 595 -10.67 -6.60 -29.03
N LEU A 596 -10.52 -5.64 -28.12
CA LEU A 596 -10.62 -4.21 -28.38
C LEU A 596 -9.38 -3.74 -29.14
N SER A 597 -8.20 -4.13 -28.65
CA SER A 597 -6.91 -3.82 -29.25
C SER A 597 -5.90 -4.94 -28.98
N SER A 598 -4.91 -5.07 -29.86
CA SER A 598 -3.87 -6.10 -29.79
C SER A 598 -2.53 -5.51 -30.21
N TYR A 599 -1.51 -5.74 -29.41
CA TYR A 599 -0.19 -5.13 -29.50
C TYR A 599 0.89 -6.20 -29.47
N PRO A 600 1.76 -6.28 -30.49
CA PRO A 600 2.87 -7.22 -30.47
C PRO A 600 3.92 -6.79 -29.43
N VAL A 601 4.37 -7.74 -28.62
CA VAL A 601 5.41 -7.53 -27.60
C VAL A 601 6.75 -8.04 -28.12
N ARG A 602 7.81 -7.24 -27.99
CA ARG A 602 9.17 -7.58 -28.44
C ARG A 602 10.18 -7.21 -27.38
N GLY A 603 10.96 -8.20 -26.93
CA GLY A 603 11.95 -7.99 -25.88
C GLY A 603 11.33 -7.54 -24.57
N GLY A 604 10.11 -7.98 -24.27
CA GLY A 604 9.35 -7.58 -23.10
C GLY A 604 8.66 -6.22 -23.19
N GLN A 605 8.66 -5.52 -24.33
CA GLN A 605 8.01 -4.22 -24.51
C GLN A 605 6.96 -4.24 -25.64
N ALA A 606 5.79 -3.65 -25.39
CA ALA A 606 4.77 -3.35 -26.39
C ALA A 606 4.95 -1.92 -26.93
N ASP A 607 4.74 -1.71 -28.24
CA ASP A 607 4.65 -0.38 -28.85
C ASP A 607 3.16 -0.02 -28.98
N ILE A 608 2.66 0.79 -28.05
CA ILE A 608 1.24 1.09 -27.90
C ILE A 608 1.01 2.56 -28.25
N SER A 609 0.19 2.79 -29.28
CA SER A 609 -0.08 4.14 -29.77
C SER A 609 -1.16 4.89 -28.98
N ASP A 610 -2.02 4.15 -28.28
CA ASP A 610 -3.08 4.72 -27.46
C ASP A 610 -2.59 4.97 -26.02
N PRO A 611 -2.65 6.21 -25.49
CA PRO A 611 -2.17 6.51 -24.14
C PRO A 611 -2.91 5.76 -23.02
N GLU A 612 -4.20 5.45 -23.19
CA GLU A 612 -4.98 4.74 -22.16
C GLU A 612 -4.58 3.26 -22.11
N ASP A 613 -4.42 2.65 -23.28
CA ASP A 613 -3.91 1.27 -23.41
C ASP A 613 -2.47 1.15 -22.90
N ALA A 614 -1.65 2.19 -23.09
CA ALA A 614 -0.27 2.24 -22.62
C ALA A 614 -0.19 2.22 -21.09
N LEU A 615 -1.11 2.87 -20.39
CA LEU A 615 -1.16 2.85 -18.92
C LEU A 615 -1.43 1.43 -18.37
N VAL A 616 -2.28 0.64 -19.03
CA VAL A 616 -2.54 -0.76 -18.62
C VAL A 616 -1.28 -1.61 -18.81
N TRP A 617 -0.57 -1.41 -19.92
CA TRP A 617 0.69 -2.10 -20.18
C TRP A 617 1.81 -1.69 -19.22
N ASP A 618 1.94 -0.40 -18.94
CA ASP A 618 2.94 0.14 -18.00
C ASP A 618 2.71 -0.41 -16.58
N TYR A 619 1.45 -0.65 -16.22
CA TYR A 619 1.11 -1.28 -14.95
C TYR A 619 1.51 -2.74 -14.88
N LEU A 620 1.22 -3.53 -15.92
CA LEU A 620 1.76 -4.89 -16.04
C LEU A 620 3.30 -4.87 -15.93
N CYS A 621 3.96 -3.90 -16.56
CA CYS A 621 5.41 -3.73 -16.46
C CYS A 621 5.91 -3.30 -15.08
N SER A 622 5.08 -2.65 -14.27
CA SER A 622 5.39 -2.32 -12.87
C SER A 622 5.28 -3.51 -11.92
N ILE A 623 4.63 -4.59 -12.36
CA ILE A 623 4.47 -5.83 -11.58
C ILE A 623 5.50 -6.87 -12.04
N LEU A 624 5.65 -7.04 -13.35
CA LEU A 624 6.48 -8.10 -13.93
C LEU A 624 7.85 -7.57 -14.39
N PRO A 625 8.96 -8.13 -13.88
CA PRO A 625 10.30 -7.73 -14.30
C PRO A 625 10.51 -8.00 -15.79
N LEU A 626 11.52 -7.36 -16.39
CA LEU A 626 11.76 -7.42 -17.83
C LEU A 626 11.95 -8.87 -18.31
N GLU A 627 12.66 -9.69 -17.53
CA GLU A 627 12.92 -11.10 -17.79
C GLU A 627 11.61 -11.90 -17.87
N ALA A 628 10.67 -11.63 -16.96
CA ALA A 628 9.37 -12.26 -16.93
C ALA A 628 8.52 -11.93 -18.17
N ARG A 629 8.62 -10.70 -18.67
CA ARG A 629 7.86 -10.24 -19.84
C ARG A 629 8.36 -10.79 -21.18
N GLN A 630 9.55 -11.39 -21.26
CA GLN A 630 10.13 -11.84 -22.53
C GLN A 630 9.32 -12.94 -23.23
N LYS A 631 8.56 -13.74 -22.48
CA LYS A 631 7.68 -14.79 -23.02
C LYS A 631 6.35 -14.26 -23.54
N ILE A 632 5.98 -13.04 -23.16
CA ILE A 632 4.79 -12.37 -23.69
C ILE A 632 5.14 -11.88 -25.09
N ALA A 633 4.45 -12.41 -26.09
CA ALA A 633 4.61 -12.05 -27.50
C ALA A 633 3.47 -11.16 -28.01
N GLU A 634 2.35 -11.12 -27.30
CA GLU A 634 1.16 -10.36 -27.65
C GLU A 634 0.48 -9.87 -26.36
N PHE A 635 0.17 -8.57 -26.32
CA PHE A 635 -0.62 -7.93 -25.28
C PHE A 635 -1.95 -7.53 -25.89
N ASN A 636 -3.06 -8.00 -25.33
CA ASN A 636 -4.39 -7.67 -25.82
C ASN A 636 -5.17 -6.91 -24.75
N LEU A 637 -5.98 -5.96 -25.18
CA LEU A 637 -7.12 -5.51 -24.41
C LEU A 637 -8.35 -6.14 -25.01
N PHE A 638 -9.13 -6.81 -24.18
CA PHE A 638 -10.41 -7.37 -24.58
C PHE A 638 -11.50 -6.82 -23.67
N THR A 639 -12.73 -7.22 -23.93
CA THR A 639 -13.74 -7.16 -22.90
C THR A 639 -14.78 -8.25 -23.07
N ASP A 640 -15.25 -8.83 -21.98
CA ASP A 640 -16.51 -9.58 -21.94
C ASP A 640 -17.64 -8.85 -21.19
N GLY A 641 -17.37 -7.58 -20.86
CA GLY A 641 -18.16 -6.69 -20.02
C GLY A 641 -17.59 -6.62 -18.61
N THR A 642 -18.42 -6.27 -17.63
CA THR A 642 -18.08 -6.22 -16.21
C THR A 642 -18.34 -7.60 -15.65
N SER A 643 -17.45 -8.53 -15.95
CA SER A 643 -17.53 -9.90 -15.46
C SER A 643 -16.47 -10.13 -14.38
N ASN A 644 -16.14 -11.40 -14.10
CA ASN A 644 -15.07 -11.76 -13.18
C ASN A 644 -13.77 -12.15 -13.92
N ILE A 645 -13.70 -12.03 -15.25
CA ILE A 645 -12.51 -12.38 -16.02
C ILE A 645 -11.68 -11.12 -16.27
N LEU A 646 -10.91 -10.71 -15.26
CA LEU A 646 -10.07 -9.50 -15.34
C LEU A 646 -8.92 -9.64 -16.34
N ALA A 647 -8.41 -10.85 -16.54
CA ALA A 647 -7.38 -11.16 -17.52
C ALA A 647 -7.40 -12.66 -17.87
N TYR A 648 -6.74 -13.01 -18.97
CA TYR A 648 -6.40 -14.40 -19.30
C TYR A 648 -5.11 -14.47 -20.11
N THR A 649 -4.41 -15.59 -20.02
CA THR A 649 -3.24 -15.90 -20.85
C THR A 649 -3.47 -17.12 -21.74
N SER A 650 -2.78 -17.18 -22.88
CA SER A 650 -2.77 -18.39 -23.70
C SER A 650 -1.53 -18.49 -24.59
N PRO A 651 -1.04 -19.71 -24.89
CA PRO A 651 0.02 -19.91 -25.88
C PRO A 651 -0.39 -19.38 -27.26
N VAL A 652 0.54 -18.74 -27.96
CA VAL A 652 0.29 -18.20 -29.30
C VAL A 652 -0.01 -19.33 -30.28
N GLN A 653 -1.05 -19.16 -31.11
CA GLN A 653 -1.41 -20.11 -32.15
C GLN A 653 -0.71 -19.76 -33.48
N VAL A 654 0.03 -20.72 -34.05
CA VAL A 654 0.67 -20.58 -35.37
C VAL A 654 0.13 -21.65 -36.30
N ASP A 655 -0.59 -21.24 -37.35
CA ASP A 655 -1.22 -22.14 -38.34
C ASP A 655 -2.11 -23.25 -37.71
N GLY A 656 -2.74 -22.94 -36.56
CA GLY A 656 -3.59 -23.88 -35.80
C GLY A 656 -2.82 -24.87 -34.92
N VAL A 657 -1.53 -24.60 -34.67
CA VAL A 657 -0.68 -25.35 -33.74
C VAL A 657 -0.27 -24.43 -32.60
N SER A 658 -0.40 -24.92 -31.36
CA SER A 658 0.00 -24.20 -30.16
C SER A 658 1.52 -24.08 -30.05
N ASP A 659 2.02 -22.87 -29.83
CA ASP A 659 3.43 -22.56 -29.58
C ASP A 659 3.59 -22.08 -28.14
N ASN A 660 3.92 -22.98 -27.21
CA ASN A 660 4.12 -22.65 -25.80
C ASN A 660 5.50 -22.06 -25.49
N THR A 661 6.27 -21.64 -26.51
CA THR A 661 7.46 -20.80 -26.30
C THR A 661 7.12 -19.31 -26.23
N ARG A 662 5.87 -18.94 -26.55
CA ARG A 662 5.37 -17.57 -26.62
C ARG A 662 3.91 -17.53 -26.17
N PHE A 663 3.59 -16.55 -25.34
CA PHE A 663 2.25 -16.39 -24.76
C PHE A 663 1.63 -15.05 -25.17
N SER A 664 0.30 -15.01 -25.17
CA SER A 664 -0.49 -13.79 -25.19
C SER A 664 -1.01 -13.54 -23.79
N ILE A 665 -0.98 -12.29 -23.32
CA ILE A 665 -1.70 -11.88 -22.11
C ILE A 665 -2.75 -10.86 -22.50
N SER A 666 -3.96 -11.06 -22.01
CA SER A 666 -5.12 -10.27 -22.39
C SER A 666 -5.78 -9.73 -21.12
N ILE A 667 -5.96 -8.41 -21.02
CA ILE A 667 -6.57 -7.74 -19.86
C ILE A 667 -7.94 -7.19 -20.27
N ASP A 668 -8.96 -7.36 -19.42
CA ASP A 668 -10.28 -6.77 -19.66
C ASP A 668 -10.24 -5.29 -19.34
N TYR A 669 -10.48 -4.46 -20.35
CA TYR A 669 -10.43 -3.01 -20.19
C TYR A 669 -11.51 -2.47 -19.25
N TYR A 670 -12.74 -3.00 -19.31
CA TYR A 670 -13.87 -2.45 -18.57
C TYR A 670 -13.99 -2.97 -17.11
N ASP A 671 -13.17 -3.95 -16.76
CA ASP A 671 -12.95 -4.33 -15.35
C ASP A 671 -11.88 -3.45 -14.68
N VAL A 672 -10.98 -2.85 -15.47
CA VAL A 672 -9.88 -1.99 -14.98
C VAL A 672 -10.25 -0.51 -14.98
N TYR A 673 -11.07 -0.09 -15.96
CA TYR A 673 -11.61 1.25 -16.12
C TYR A 673 -13.13 1.22 -16.27
N ASP A 674 -13.82 2.21 -15.73
CA ASP A 674 -15.25 2.38 -15.95
C ASP A 674 -15.57 3.00 -17.33
N GLU A 675 -16.86 3.17 -17.62
CA GLU A 675 -17.32 3.76 -18.90
C GLU A 675 -16.94 5.24 -19.08
N ASN A 676 -16.39 5.90 -18.05
CA ASN A 676 -15.92 7.27 -18.06
C ASN A 676 -14.38 7.38 -18.13
N GLY A 677 -13.66 6.25 -18.12
CA GLY A 677 -12.19 6.20 -18.06
C GLY A 677 -11.63 6.38 -16.65
N GLU A 678 -12.46 6.26 -15.61
CA GLU A 678 -12.04 6.31 -14.21
C GLU A 678 -11.62 4.91 -13.74
N LYS A 679 -10.59 4.84 -12.88
CA LYS A 679 -10.03 3.57 -12.40
C LYS A 679 -11.01 2.88 -11.44
N ARG A 680 -11.19 1.56 -11.60
CA ARG A 680 -12.04 0.75 -10.71
C ARG A 680 -11.28 0.12 -9.55
N ASP A 681 -10.59 -1.00 -9.80
CA ASP A 681 -9.85 -1.73 -8.77
C ASP A 681 -8.57 -2.36 -9.35
N TRP A 682 -7.48 -1.63 -9.21
CA TRP A 682 -6.17 -2.03 -9.73
C TRP A 682 -5.49 -3.08 -8.84
N SER A 683 -5.94 -3.24 -7.60
CA SER A 683 -5.41 -4.23 -6.67
C SER A 683 -5.79 -5.65 -7.07
N LYS A 684 -7.05 -5.87 -7.50
CA LYS A 684 -7.50 -7.14 -8.10
C LYS A 684 -6.73 -7.47 -9.38
N LEU A 685 -6.49 -6.46 -10.22
CA LEU A 685 -5.71 -6.62 -11.43
C LEU A 685 -4.27 -7.12 -11.13
N THR A 686 -3.63 -6.66 -10.05
CA THR A 686 -2.31 -7.16 -9.65
C THR A 686 -2.32 -8.65 -9.38
N TYR A 687 -3.26 -9.13 -8.55
CA TYR A 687 -3.40 -10.56 -8.27
C TYR A 687 -3.62 -11.35 -9.56
N THR A 688 -4.54 -10.89 -10.42
CA THR A 688 -4.84 -11.56 -11.68
C THR A 688 -3.64 -11.57 -12.63
N ILE A 689 -2.88 -10.48 -12.75
CA ILE A 689 -1.65 -10.45 -13.56
C ILE A 689 -0.63 -11.47 -13.05
N LEU A 690 -0.47 -11.61 -11.73
CA LEU A 690 0.42 -12.62 -11.14
C LEU A 690 -0.09 -14.04 -11.39
N HIS A 691 -1.39 -14.28 -11.27
CA HIS A 691 -2.04 -15.55 -11.59
C HIS A 691 -1.81 -15.94 -13.05
N GLU A 692 -2.11 -15.04 -13.99
CA GLU A 692 -1.90 -15.27 -15.42
C GLU A 692 -0.43 -15.44 -15.78
N TYR A 693 0.47 -14.74 -15.08
CA TYR A 693 1.89 -14.96 -15.23
C TYR A 693 2.35 -16.33 -14.70
N GLY A 694 1.70 -16.83 -13.64
CA GLY A 694 1.88 -18.21 -13.16
C GLY A 694 1.63 -19.23 -14.26
N HIS A 695 0.60 -19.04 -15.08
CA HIS A 695 0.37 -19.87 -16.28
C HIS A 695 1.51 -19.72 -17.32
N VAL A 696 1.94 -18.50 -17.63
CA VAL A 696 3.08 -18.27 -18.56
C VAL A 696 4.35 -19.00 -18.10
N LEU A 697 4.64 -18.96 -16.80
CA LEU A 697 5.80 -19.61 -16.18
C LEU A 697 5.66 -21.15 -16.17
N LEU A 698 4.48 -21.65 -15.83
CA LEU A 698 4.27 -23.06 -15.49
C LEU A 698 3.69 -23.90 -16.64
N GLU A 699 3.40 -23.31 -17.80
CA GLU A 699 2.87 -24.01 -18.99
C GLU A 699 3.83 -24.01 -20.19
N ASP A 700 5.03 -23.46 -20.02
CA ASP A 700 5.99 -23.25 -21.08
C ASP A 700 6.69 -24.53 -21.58
N GLU A 701 7.58 -24.39 -22.56
CA GLU A 701 8.33 -25.49 -23.16
C GLU A 701 9.33 -26.21 -22.23
N THR A 702 9.62 -25.63 -21.07
CA THR A 702 10.47 -26.23 -20.02
C THR A 702 9.66 -27.12 -19.07
N GLN A 703 8.36 -26.85 -18.94
CA GLN A 703 7.43 -27.61 -18.12
C GLN A 703 6.62 -28.63 -18.94
N ILE A 704 6.34 -28.32 -20.21
CA ILE A 704 5.41 -29.07 -21.08
C ILE A 704 6.06 -29.49 -22.41
N ASP A 705 5.96 -30.79 -22.72
CA ASP A 705 6.26 -31.37 -24.03
C ASP A 705 4.96 -31.70 -24.79
N LEU A 706 4.50 -30.74 -25.60
CA LEU A 706 3.28 -30.87 -26.40
C LEU A 706 3.33 -32.00 -27.45
N SER A 707 4.49 -32.63 -27.69
CA SER A 707 4.58 -33.79 -28.59
C SER A 707 4.04 -35.10 -27.97
N LYS A 708 3.78 -35.11 -26.66
CA LYS A 708 3.40 -36.32 -25.89
C LYS A 708 1.94 -36.41 -25.47
N GLY A 709 1.12 -35.40 -25.75
CA GLY A 709 -0.28 -35.36 -25.30
C GLY A 709 -1.14 -34.38 -26.09
N THR A 710 -2.26 -33.98 -25.49
CA THR A 710 -3.32 -33.22 -26.18
C THR A 710 -3.33 -31.72 -25.93
N GLY A 711 -2.56 -31.22 -24.95
CA GLY A 711 -2.45 -29.80 -24.60
C GLY A 711 -1.62 -29.59 -23.33
N THR A 712 -1.46 -28.34 -22.90
CA THR A 712 -0.66 -27.95 -21.72
C THR A 712 -1.23 -28.45 -20.39
N HIS A 713 -2.50 -28.83 -20.36
CA HIS A 713 -3.18 -29.32 -19.15
C HIS A 713 -3.15 -30.85 -19.02
N ASP A 714 -2.67 -31.57 -20.05
CA ASP A 714 -2.62 -33.03 -20.06
C ASP A 714 -1.38 -33.52 -19.29
N PRO A 715 -1.54 -34.22 -18.15
CA PRO A 715 -0.39 -34.66 -17.34
C PRO A 715 0.62 -35.54 -18.09
N ALA A 716 0.21 -36.17 -19.21
CA ALA A 716 1.13 -36.94 -20.06
C ALA A 716 2.17 -36.06 -20.78
N THR A 717 1.93 -34.74 -20.87
CA THR A 717 2.84 -33.77 -21.48
C THR A 717 3.87 -33.22 -20.50
N PHE A 718 3.67 -33.39 -19.18
CA PHE A 718 4.52 -32.77 -18.18
C PHE A 718 5.92 -33.37 -18.23
N ILE A 719 6.93 -32.51 -18.31
CA ILE A 719 8.32 -32.94 -18.43
C ILE A 719 8.78 -33.54 -17.10
N GLU A 720 9.31 -34.76 -17.14
CA GLU A 720 9.78 -35.45 -15.94
C GLU A 720 10.89 -34.66 -15.24
N GLY A 721 10.73 -34.39 -13.95
CA GLY A 721 11.65 -33.57 -13.16
C GLY A 721 11.44 -32.06 -13.26
N SER A 722 10.43 -31.59 -14.02
CA SER A 722 10.02 -30.18 -14.01
C SER A 722 9.29 -29.81 -12.71
N PHE A 723 9.28 -28.51 -12.38
CA PHE A 723 8.58 -27.98 -11.20
C PHE A 723 7.09 -28.34 -11.23
N ARG A 724 6.43 -28.13 -12.39
CA ARG A 724 5.02 -28.49 -12.62
C ARG A 724 4.76 -29.97 -12.35
N LYS A 725 5.63 -30.86 -12.84
CA LYS A 725 5.49 -32.31 -12.61
C LYS A 725 5.65 -32.67 -11.13
N GLY A 726 6.61 -32.04 -10.44
CA GLY A 726 6.82 -32.22 -9.01
C GLY A 726 5.61 -31.78 -8.18
N PHE A 727 5.03 -30.63 -8.50
CA PHE A 727 3.81 -30.13 -7.84
C PHE A 727 2.62 -31.07 -8.10
N TYR A 728 2.41 -31.51 -9.35
CA TYR A 728 1.36 -32.46 -9.72
C TYR A 728 1.51 -33.78 -8.96
N ASP A 729 2.69 -34.38 -8.95
CA ASP A 729 2.92 -35.66 -8.28
C ASP A 729 2.69 -35.57 -6.77
N THR A 730 3.09 -34.46 -6.16
CA THR A 730 3.00 -34.25 -4.71
C THR A 730 1.57 -33.99 -4.24
N PHE A 731 0.81 -33.19 -4.98
CA PHE A 731 -0.48 -32.67 -4.48
C PHE A 731 -1.70 -33.13 -5.28
N TRP A 732 -1.55 -33.51 -6.55
CA TRP A 732 -2.68 -33.76 -7.46
C TRP A 732 -2.79 -35.20 -7.97
N SER A 733 -1.70 -35.95 -8.06
CA SER A 733 -1.70 -37.28 -8.71
C SER A 733 -2.60 -38.33 -8.02
N GLU A 734 -2.95 -38.10 -6.75
CA GLU A 734 -3.83 -38.95 -5.95
C GLU A 734 -5.22 -38.35 -5.70
N LEU A 735 -5.51 -37.13 -6.20
CA LEU A 735 -6.82 -36.50 -6.04
C LEU A 735 -7.88 -37.20 -6.91
N GLY A 736 -9.10 -37.32 -6.35
CA GLY A 736 -10.25 -37.96 -6.99
C GLY A 736 -11.06 -36.99 -7.84
N ASP A 737 -12.37 -36.91 -7.58
CA ASP A 737 -13.23 -35.87 -8.18
C ASP A 737 -12.84 -34.50 -7.60
N THR A 738 -12.62 -33.50 -8.45
CA THR A 738 -12.20 -32.13 -8.10
C THR A 738 -13.30 -31.11 -8.44
N GLY A 739 -13.13 -29.85 -8.05
CA GLY A 739 -14.11 -28.78 -8.24
C GLY A 739 -14.74 -28.26 -6.96
N VAL A 740 -15.75 -27.40 -7.10
CA VAL A 740 -16.43 -26.72 -5.97
C VAL A 740 -16.87 -27.69 -4.87
N GLY A 741 -17.41 -28.86 -5.23
CA GLY A 741 -17.82 -29.85 -4.24
C GLY A 741 -16.67 -30.49 -3.44
N ASP A 742 -15.48 -30.63 -4.05
CA ASP A 742 -14.28 -31.07 -3.33
C ASP A 742 -13.70 -29.94 -2.47
N TYR A 743 -13.71 -28.71 -2.97
CA TYR A 743 -13.34 -27.54 -2.16
C TYR A 743 -14.21 -27.41 -0.91
N GLU A 744 -15.53 -27.50 -1.06
CA GLU A 744 -16.44 -27.41 0.10
C GLU A 744 -16.21 -28.54 1.11
N ALA A 745 -15.82 -29.73 0.65
CA ALA A 745 -15.50 -30.86 1.51
C ALA A 745 -14.10 -30.78 2.15
N ASN A 746 -13.12 -30.22 1.42
CA ASN A 746 -11.70 -30.21 1.77
C ASN A 746 -11.05 -28.85 1.45
N PRO A 747 -11.51 -27.73 2.04
CA PRO A 747 -11.13 -26.40 1.54
C PRO A 747 -9.65 -26.06 1.78
N THR A 748 -9.04 -26.65 2.80
CA THR A 748 -7.62 -26.50 3.10
C THR A 748 -6.69 -27.24 2.13
N ASN A 749 -7.23 -27.92 1.12
CA ASN A 749 -6.45 -28.51 0.03
C ASN A 749 -6.00 -27.47 -0.98
N TYR A 750 -6.67 -26.34 -1.09
CA TYR A 750 -6.45 -25.35 -2.14
C TYR A 750 -6.26 -23.97 -1.51
N VAL A 751 -5.46 -23.10 -2.15
CA VAL A 751 -5.25 -21.72 -1.65
C VAL A 751 -6.46 -20.81 -1.92
N SER A 752 -7.30 -21.19 -2.89
CA SER A 752 -8.53 -20.49 -3.27
C SER A 752 -9.63 -21.50 -3.66
N ARG A 753 -10.89 -21.07 -3.67
CA ARG A 753 -12.02 -21.85 -4.20
C ARG A 753 -11.90 -22.07 -5.72
N TYR A 754 -11.30 -21.11 -6.43
CA TYR A 754 -11.16 -21.13 -7.88
C TYR A 754 -10.17 -22.22 -8.33
N GLY A 755 -9.02 -22.32 -7.68
CA GLY A 755 -7.99 -23.33 -7.96
C GLY A 755 -8.48 -24.78 -7.84
N ALA A 756 -9.46 -25.04 -6.97
CA ALA A 756 -10.02 -26.38 -6.81
C ALA A 756 -10.67 -26.95 -8.08
N ASN A 757 -11.05 -26.09 -9.04
CA ASN A 757 -11.66 -26.53 -10.29
C ASN A 757 -10.67 -27.24 -11.22
N TYR A 758 -9.42 -26.79 -11.29
CA TYR A 758 -8.44 -27.34 -12.22
C TYR A 758 -7.00 -27.21 -11.72
N PHE A 759 -6.18 -28.23 -12.02
CA PHE A 759 -4.77 -28.27 -11.64
C PHE A 759 -3.97 -27.02 -12.05
N HIS A 760 -4.15 -26.56 -13.28
CA HIS A 760 -3.44 -25.40 -13.81
C HIS A 760 -3.83 -24.12 -13.07
N GLU A 761 -5.09 -23.99 -12.66
CA GLU A 761 -5.56 -22.84 -11.88
C GLU A 761 -5.04 -22.87 -10.44
N ASP A 762 -5.03 -24.05 -9.79
CA ASP A 762 -4.49 -24.18 -8.43
C ASP A 762 -3.00 -23.84 -8.33
N ILE A 763 -2.19 -24.29 -9.29
CA ILE A 763 -0.76 -24.00 -9.27
C ILE A 763 -0.46 -22.52 -9.60
N ALA A 764 -1.27 -21.89 -10.46
CA ALA A 764 -1.20 -20.46 -10.78
C ALA A 764 -1.64 -19.58 -9.60
N ASP A 765 -2.76 -19.92 -8.94
CA ASP A 765 -3.23 -19.24 -7.73
C ASP A 765 -2.21 -19.38 -6.60
N THR A 766 -1.62 -20.57 -6.43
CA THR A 766 -0.58 -20.80 -5.43
C THR A 766 0.63 -19.90 -5.67
N PHE A 767 1.03 -19.69 -6.93
CA PHE A 767 2.10 -18.77 -7.29
C PHE A 767 1.75 -17.31 -6.92
N ALA A 768 0.55 -16.83 -7.27
CA ALA A 768 0.13 -15.47 -6.94
C ALA A 768 0.13 -15.21 -5.42
N VAL A 769 -0.44 -16.13 -4.64
CA VAL A 769 -0.45 -16.06 -3.17
C VAL A 769 0.97 -16.16 -2.58
N PHE A 770 1.84 -16.99 -3.14
CA PHE A 770 3.25 -17.09 -2.73
C PHE A 770 4.02 -15.78 -2.95
N VAL A 771 3.79 -15.10 -4.07
CA VAL A 771 4.44 -13.82 -4.36
C VAL A 771 3.98 -12.73 -3.39
N LEU A 772 2.68 -12.66 -3.11
CA LEU A 772 2.12 -11.59 -2.28
C LEU A 772 2.25 -11.84 -0.78
N GLY A 773 2.18 -13.10 -0.36
CA GLY A 773 2.17 -13.51 1.04
C GLY A 773 3.55 -13.77 1.65
N GLU A 774 3.57 -13.87 2.97
CA GLU A 774 4.71 -14.33 3.76
C GLU A 774 4.76 -15.88 3.83
N GLU A 775 5.87 -16.43 4.32
CA GLU A 775 5.99 -17.89 4.49
C GLU A 775 5.00 -18.41 5.56
N PRO A 776 4.08 -19.31 5.20
CA PRO A 776 3.05 -19.77 6.13
C PRO A 776 3.63 -20.74 7.18
N GLN A 777 3.16 -20.57 8.42
CA GLN A 777 3.62 -21.33 9.58
C GLN A 777 2.77 -22.57 9.90
N GLY A 778 1.56 -22.70 9.34
CA GLY A 778 0.65 -23.83 9.57
C GLY A 778 0.95 -25.09 8.73
N ASP A 779 0.16 -26.14 8.86
CA ASP A 779 0.43 -27.45 8.25
C ASP A 779 -0.65 -27.98 7.28
N THR A 780 -1.57 -27.12 6.84
CA THR A 780 -2.58 -27.47 5.84
C THR A 780 -1.96 -27.85 4.49
N VAL A 781 -2.74 -28.47 3.61
CA VAL A 781 -2.26 -28.82 2.27
C VAL A 781 -2.02 -27.56 1.43
N ALA A 782 -2.86 -26.53 1.55
CA ALA A 782 -2.67 -25.21 0.93
C ALA A 782 -1.35 -24.55 1.39
N GLU A 783 -1.06 -24.54 2.70
CA GLU A 783 0.21 -24.00 3.21
C GLU A 783 1.43 -24.84 2.81
N LYS A 784 1.27 -26.16 2.68
CA LYS A 784 2.31 -27.04 2.12
C LYS A 784 2.58 -26.74 0.64
N LYS A 785 1.57 -26.40 -0.15
CA LYS A 785 1.73 -25.94 -1.54
C LYS A 785 2.51 -24.64 -1.59
N LEU A 786 2.20 -23.66 -0.73
CA LEU A 786 2.98 -22.42 -0.63
C LEU A 786 4.43 -22.69 -0.25
N ARG A 787 4.70 -23.54 0.75
CA ARG A 787 6.07 -23.94 1.11
C ARG A 787 6.80 -24.71 0.01
N PHE A 788 6.08 -25.38 -0.89
CA PHE A 788 6.69 -26.00 -2.06
C PHE A 788 7.33 -24.96 -2.98
N PHE A 789 6.69 -23.80 -3.16
CA PHE A 789 7.28 -22.66 -3.88
C PHE A 789 8.44 -22.02 -3.10
N TRP A 790 8.29 -21.82 -1.78
CA TRP A 790 9.39 -21.30 -0.94
C TRP A 790 10.65 -22.19 -0.93
N ALA A 791 10.49 -23.50 -1.14
CA ALA A 791 11.61 -24.44 -1.21
C ALA A 791 12.41 -24.36 -2.53
N ASP A 792 11.90 -23.66 -3.54
CA ASP A 792 12.53 -23.52 -4.86
C ASP A 792 13.23 -22.15 -4.98
N PRO A 793 14.57 -22.12 -5.07
CA PRO A 793 15.33 -20.86 -5.11
C PRO A 793 15.00 -19.97 -6.31
N ASP A 794 14.68 -20.56 -7.47
CA ASP A 794 14.36 -19.78 -8.68
C ASP A 794 13.00 -19.09 -8.52
N MET A 795 12.04 -19.75 -7.87
CA MET A 795 10.74 -19.15 -7.50
C MET A 795 10.90 -18.04 -6.45
N VAL A 796 11.76 -18.22 -5.46
CA VAL A 796 12.03 -17.19 -4.43
C VAL A 796 12.74 -15.97 -5.04
N ALA A 797 13.68 -16.17 -5.97
CA ALA A 797 14.34 -15.10 -6.70
C ALA A 797 13.33 -14.29 -7.53
N LEU A 798 12.47 -14.98 -8.29
CA LEU A 798 11.41 -14.36 -9.08
C LEU A 798 10.41 -13.61 -8.21
N ARG A 799 9.98 -14.19 -7.09
CA ARG A 799 9.14 -13.52 -6.08
C ARG A 799 9.80 -12.23 -5.61
N SER A 800 11.09 -12.27 -5.26
CA SER A 800 11.81 -11.12 -4.73
C SER A 800 11.91 -10.00 -5.77
N ALA A 801 12.16 -10.33 -7.05
CA ALA A 801 12.18 -9.37 -8.14
C ALA A 801 10.81 -8.70 -8.35
N ILE A 802 9.73 -9.51 -8.40
CA ILE A 802 8.36 -8.98 -8.53
C ILE A 802 7.99 -8.10 -7.34
N ARG A 803 8.30 -8.53 -6.11
CA ARG A 803 8.03 -7.75 -4.89
C ARG A 803 8.86 -6.48 -4.82
N GLN A 804 10.07 -6.48 -5.35
CA GLN A 804 10.88 -5.27 -5.47
C GLN A 804 10.23 -4.26 -6.44
N ASP A 805 9.77 -4.72 -7.61
CA ASP A 805 9.09 -3.88 -8.59
C ASP A 805 7.76 -3.31 -8.03
N LEU A 806 7.05 -4.12 -7.22
CA LEU A 806 5.88 -3.71 -6.45
C LEU A 806 6.21 -2.80 -5.24
N GLY A 807 7.48 -2.60 -4.90
CA GLY A 807 7.92 -1.84 -3.73
C GLY A 807 7.65 -2.52 -2.37
N LEU A 808 7.41 -3.82 -2.38
CA LEU A 808 7.16 -4.66 -1.20
C LEU A 808 8.46 -5.13 -0.51
N ASP A 809 9.56 -5.32 -1.25
CA ASP A 809 10.88 -5.75 -0.72
C ASP A 809 12.07 -4.92 -1.29
N TRP A 810 13.21 -4.89 -0.58
CA TRP A 810 14.48 -4.30 -1.05
C TRP A 810 15.48 -5.41 -1.44
N PRO A 811 16.28 -5.29 -2.52
CA PRO A 811 16.91 -6.46 -3.14
C PRO A 811 18.17 -6.99 -2.45
N GLU A 812 18.24 -8.31 -2.29
CA GLU A 812 19.46 -9.12 -2.22
C GLU A 812 19.61 -9.90 -3.53
N GLU A 813 20.83 -10.12 -4.07
CA GLU A 813 21.17 -11.47 -4.59
C GLU A 813 22.65 -11.80 -4.93
N ASP A 814 22.84 -13.12 -4.83
CA ASP A 814 23.73 -14.16 -5.36
C ASP A 814 25.23 -14.26 -4.96
N SER A 815 25.53 -15.31 -4.18
CA SER A 815 26.84 -15.70 -3.64
C SER A 815 27.45 -16.82 -4.48
N GLY A 816 28.37 -16.45 -5.38
CA GLY A 816 29.10 -17.40 -6.23
C GLY A 816 30.01 -18.35 -5.44
N SER A 817 29.96 -19.63 -5.82
CA SER A 817 30.75 -20.72 -5.26
C SER A 817 32.27 -20.48 -5.40
N GLY A 818 32.94 -20.11 -4.30
CA GLY A 818 34.39 -20.01 -4.19
C GLY A 818 34.97 -21.07 -3.26
N THR A 819 36.10 -21.67 -3.65
CA THR A 819 36.83 -22.68 -2.87
C THR A 819 37.35 -22.10 -1.54
N VAL A 820 36.96 -22.72 -0.42
CA VAL A 820 37.29 -22.33 0.95
C VAL A 820 38.83 -22.36 1.20
N PRO A 821 39.45 -21.25 1.63
CA PRO A 821 40.84 -21.23 2.10
C PRO A 821 40.95 -21.84 3.51
N GLU A 822 42.09 -22.47 3.83
CA GLU A 822 42.38 -23.04 5.17
C GLU A 822 42.25 -21.97 6.29
N GLN A 823 41.30 -22.17 7.22
CA GLN A 823 41.09 -21.32 8.40
C GLN A 823 41.96 -21.76 9.61
N PRO A 824 42.45 -20.82 10.44
CA PRO A 824 43.20 -21.09 11.68
C PRO A 824 42.29 -21.44 12.89
N GLU A 825 42.93 -21.71 14.04
CA GLU A 825 42.42 -22.29 15.30
C GLU A 825 40.94 -22.03 15.70
N GLN A 826 40.29 -23.10 16.17
CA GLN A 826 38.92 -23.12 16.72
C GLN A 826 38.77 -22.26 17.98
N ILE A 827 37.70 -21.46 18.05
CA ILE A 827 37.36 -20.65 19.22
C ILE A 827 35.96 -21.03 19.72
N ALA A 828 35.79 -21.21 21.03
CA ALA A 828 34.48 -21.45 21.63
C ALA A 828 33.76 -20.13 21.92
N VAL A 829 32.48 -20.06 21.54
CA VAL A 829 31.61 -18.91 21.75
C VAL A 829 30.38 -19.32 22.55
N SER A 830 29.89 -18.39 23.37
CA SER A 830 28.80 -18.60 24.33
C SER A 830 27.63 -17.64 24.14
N SER A 831 27.74 -16.67 23.23
CA SER A 831 26.67 -15.74 22.87
C SER A 831 26.79 -15.24 21.43
N LEU A 832 25.68 -14.74 20.87
CA LEU A 832 25.67 -14.08 19.55
C LEU A 832 26.52 -12.79 19.53
N GLU A 833 26.70 -12.13 20.67
CA GLU A 833 27.60 -10.97 20.80
C GLU A 833 29.08 -11.35 20.60
N GLU A 834 29.49 -12.53 21.09
CA GLU A 834 30.84 -13.05 20.85
C GLU A 834 31.05 -13.43 19.38
N VAL A 835 29.99 -13.92 18.71
CA VAL A 835 29.99 -14.15 17.26
C VAL A 835 30.12 -12.82 16.51
N LYS A 836 29.30 -11.81 16.84
CA LYS A 836 29.36 -10.46 16.24
C LYS A 836 30.75 -9.83 16.41
N ALA A 837 31.34 -9.93 17.61
CA ALA A 837 32.66 -9.39 17.90
C ALA A 837 33.76 -10.04 17.04
N GLU A 838 33.70 -11.35 16.85
CA GLU A 838 34.68 -12.09 16.06
C GLU A 838 34.55 -11.81 14.57
N LEU A 839 33.32 -11.73 14.04
CA LEU A 839 33.07 -11.29 12.66
C LEU A 839 33.59 -9.86 12.45
N THR A 840 33.31 -8.93 13.37
CA THR A 840 33.78 -7.55 13.30
C THR A 840 35.31 -7.48 13.27
N ARG A 841 35.99 -8.27 14.13
CA ARG A 841 37.46 -8.37 14.13
C ARG A 841 38.00 -8.88 12.79
N ALA A 842 37.41 -9.95 12.27
CA ALA A 842 37.82 -10.55 11.00
C ALA A 842 37.66 -9.58 9.83
N ILE A 843 36.52 -8.89 9.76
CA ILE A 843 36.22 -7.86 8.75
C ILE A 843 37.22 -6.71 8.82
N ALA A 844 37.45 -6.16 10.01
CA ALA A 844 38.40 -5.06 10.22
C ALA A 844 39.84 -5.44 9.83
N ALA A 845 40.21 -6.71 9.97
CA ALA A 845 41.51 -7.24 9.55
C ALA A 845 41.55 -7.70 8.07
N ALA A 846 40.41 -7.76 7.38
CA ALA A 846 40.24 -8.38 6.07
C ALA A 846 40.72 -9.84 6.02
N GLU A 847 40.41 -10.60 7.08
CA GLU A 847 40.78 -12.00 7.27
C GLU A 847 39.56 -12.90 7.30
N GLN A 848 39.73 -14.20 7.04
CA GLN A 848 38.66 -15.17 7.31
C GLN A 848 38.48 -15.34 8.83
N PRO A 849 37.23 -15.39 9.33
CA PRO A 849 36.99 -15.69 10.73
C PRO A 849 37.40 -17.15 11.05
N PRO A 850 37.78 -17.47 12.29
CA PRO A 850 38.06 -18.84 12.71
C PRO A 850 36.78 -19.69 12.76
N ALA A 851 36.93 -21.01 12.77
CA ALA A 851 35.80 -21.90 13.04
C ALA A 851 35.31 -21.72 14.49
N LEU A 852 34.01 -21.50 14.66
CA LEU A 852 33.39 -21.21 15.95
C LEU A 852 32.71 -22.46 16.51
N ASP A 853 33.10 -22.83 17.72
CA ASP A 853 32.37 -23.85 18.50
C ASP A 853 31.17 -23.19 19.17
N VAL A 854 30.00 -23.45 18.58
CA VAL A 854 28.70 -22.91 18.95
C VAL A 854 27.89 -23.86 19.82
N SER A 855 28.52 -24.90 20.38
CA SER A 855 27.83 -25.92 21.19
C SER A 855 27.11 -25.37 22.41
N ALA A 856 27.46 -24.17 22.87
CA ALA A 856 26.82 -23.47 23.97
C ALA A 856 25.61 -22.58 23.56
N LEU A 857 25.34 -22.43 22.26
CA LEU A 857 24.21 -21.66 21.73
C LEU A 857 22.98 -22.55 21.53
N GLU A 858 21.80 -22.03 21.87
CA GLU A 858 20.49 -22.64 21.56
C GLU A 858 20.10 -22.33 20.09
N GLY A 859 19.30 -23.19 19.44
CA GLY A 859 18.80 -22.94 18.07
C GLY A 859 19.82 -23.16 16.94
N GLN A 860 20.59 -24.26 16.97
CA GLN A 860 21.71 -24.47 16.04
C GLN A 860 21.34 -24.58 14.55
N GLU A 861 20.09 -24.92 14.21
CA GLU A 861 19.61 -25.03 12.83
C GLU A 861 19.38 -23.66 12.15
N GLU A 862 19.13 -22.60 12.93
CA GLU A 862 18.88 -21.22 12.45
C GLU A 862 20.12 -20.31 12.52
N LEU A 863 21.23 -20.83 13.06
CA LEU A 863 22.48 -20.07 13.24
C LEU A 863 23.04 -19.48 11.93
N PRO A 864 23.05 -20.18 10.78
CA PRO A 864 23.53 -19.61 9.51
C PRO A 864 22.83 -18.30 9.13
N LEU A 865 21.49 -18.25 9.24
CA LEU A 865 20.70 -17.06 8.94
C LEU A 865 20.94 -15.95 9.97
N THR A 866 20.98 -16.32 11.25
CA THR A 866 21.27 -15.38 12.36
C THR A 866 22.64 -14.71 12.18
N VAL A 867 23.64 -15.46 11.75
CA VAL A 867 25.01 -14.97 11.48
C VAL A 867 25.03 -14.05 10.27
N LYS A 868 24.26 -14.35 9.22
CA LYS A 868 24.08 -13.46 8.05
C LYS A 868 23.47 -12.11 8.47
N ASN A 869 22.47 -12.13 9.36
CA ASN A 869 21.87 -10.91 9.90
C ASN A 869 22.86 -10.10 10.76
N LEU A 870 23.67 -10.76 11.59
CA LEU A 870 24.74 -10.09 12.35
C LEU A 870 25.77 -9.43 11.43
N TYR A 871 26.15 -10.11 10.35
CA TYR A 871 27.04 -9.58 9.32
C TYR A 871 26.48 -8.30 8.68
N TYR A 872 25.22 -8.30 8.26
CA TYR A 872 24.58 -7.09 7.73
C TYR A 872 24.46 -5.97 8.76
N GLY A 873 24.21 -6.31 10.02
CA GLY A 873 24.25 -5.35 11.13
C GLY A 873 25.62 -4.68 11.27
N ILE A 874 26.72 -5.43 11.15
CA ILE A 874 28.09 -4.87 11.21
C ILE A 874 28.34 -3.89 10.06
N LEU A 875 27.92 -4.23 8.84
CA LEU A 875 28.09 -3.35 7.67
C LEU A 875 27.22 -2.09 7.75
N SER A 876 26.03 -2.19 8.36
CA SER A 876 25.16 -1.03 8.59
C SER A 876 25.74 -0.10 9.66
N ASP A 877 26.29 -0.67 10.74
CA ASP A 877 26.92 0.07 11.86
C ASP A 877 28.18 0.84 11.41
N ASP A 878 28.97 0.29 10.48
CA ASP A 878 30.17 0.94 9.92
C ASP A 878 30.35 0.64 8.42
N ARG A 879 29.93 1.60 7.60
CA ARG A 879 30.01 1.54 6.13
C ARG A 879 31.44 1.50 5.57
N THR A 880 32.47 1.75 6.39
CA THR A 880 33.86 1.57 5.94
C THR A 880 34.21 0.10 5.69
N TYR A 881 33.38 -0.83 6.19
CA TYR A 881 33.51 -2.27 6.00
C TYR A 881 32.86 -2.83 4.74
N SER A 882 32.20 -2.02 3.91
CA SER A 882 31.51 -2.44 2.67
C SER A 882 32.39 -3.20 1.65
N TYR A 883 33.71 -3.28 1.87
CA TYR A 883 34.60 -4.13 1.09
C TYR A 883 34.49 -5.63 1.44
N ALA A 884 33.94 -5.98 2.61
CA ALA A 884 33.40 -7.30 2.89
C ALA A 884 32.01 -7.33 2.27
N TYR A 885 31.88 -7.96 1.10
CA TYR A 885 30.70 -7.81 0.25
C TYR A 885 29.76 -9.01 0.29
N ASP A 886 30.20 -10.12 0.89
CA ASP A 886 29.38 -11.30 1.10
C ASP A 886 29.86 -12.09 2.33
N LEU A 887 28.95 -12.83 2.95
CA LEU A 887 29.27 -13.82 3.98
C LEU A 887 28.42 -15.07 3.76
N THR A 888 29.07 -16.22 3.71
CA THR A 888 28.42 -17.52 3.84
C THR A 888 28.69 -18.08 5.23
N ALA A 889 27.68 -18.73 5.82
CA ALA A 889 27.80 -19.38 7.12
C ALA A 889 27.23 -20.80 7.03
N GLU A 890 27.94 -21.79 7.54
CA GLU A 890 27.48 -23.17 7.59
C GLU A 890 27.87 -23.82 8.92
N VAL A 891 26.98 -24.65 9.47
CA VAL A 891 27.31 -25.52 10.61
C VAL A 891 27.72 -26.88 10.07
N GLY A 892 29.00 -27.22 10.21
CA GLY A 892 29.55 -28.48 9.73
C GLY A 892 29.06 -29.69 10.53
N ALA A 893 29.23 -30.89 9.98
CA ALA A 893 28.86 -32.15 10.65
C ALA A 893 29.62 -32.42 11.97
N ASP A 894 30.69 -31.65 12.24
CA ASP A 894 31.43 -31.64 13.50
C ASP A 894 30.88 -30.63 14.53
N GLY A 895 29.78 -29.94 14.23
CA GLY A 895 29.12 -28.97 15.11
C GLY A 895 29.78 -27.59 15.13
N LEU A 896 30.75 -27.34 14.24
CA LEU A 896 31.43 -26.05 14.16
C LEU A 896 30.76 -25.16 13.11
N LEU A 897 30.47 -23.92 13.51
CA LEU A 897 30.05 -22.86 12.62
C LEU A 897 31.27 -22.32 11.86
N ARG A 898 31.24 -22.43 10.53
CA ARG A 898 32.25 -21.89 9.62
C ARG A 898 31.63 -20.74 8.86
N CYS A 899 32.26 -19.57 8.97
CA CYS A 899 31.87 -18.40 8.21
C CYS A 899 32.95 -18.13 7.15
N THR A 900 32.56 -17.87 5.91
CA THR A 900 33.47 -17.43 4.85
C THR A 900 33.03 -16.04 4.40
N ILE A 901 33.92 -15.06 4.55
CA ILE A 901 33.67 -13.68 4.12
C ILE A 901 34.32 -13.45 2.77
N SER A 902 33.55 -12.94 1.80
CA SER A 902 34.09 -12.50 0.52
C SER A 902 34.53 -11.05 0.62
N TYR A 903 35.81 -10.80 0.36
CA TYR A 903 36.41 -9.47 0.39
C TYR A 903 36.76 -9.00 -1.02
N MET A 904 36.55 -7.72 -1.30
CA MET A 904 37.00 -7.11 -2.54
C MET A 904 38.53 -7.24 -2.67
N PRO A 905 39.07 -7.70 -3.81
CA PRO A 905 40.49 -8.04 -3.95
C PRO A 905 41.48 -6.91 -3.67
N TYR A 906 41.07 -5.64 -3.82
CA TYR A 906 41.94 -4.50 -3.55
C TYR A 906 42.29 -4.34 -2.07
N ARG A 907 41.45 -4.85 -1.16
CA ARG A 907 41.70 -4.81 0.29
C ARG A 907 42.60 -5.94 0.76
N THR A 908 42.48 -7.12 0.16
CA THR A 908 43.26 -8.31 0.53
C THR A 908 44.53 -8.48 -0.33
N GLY A 909 44.62 -7.77 -1.46
CA GLY A 909 45.62 -7.98 -2.50
C GLY A 909 45.37 -9.23 -3.36
N ALA A 910 44.29 -9.98 -3.12
CA ALA A 910 44.02 -11.28 -3.72
C ALA A 910 43.25 -11.17 -5.04
N TYR A 911 43.79 -10.40 -6.00
CA TYR A 911 43.22 -10.39 -7.36
C TYR A 911 43.36 -11.76 -8.03
N PRO A 912 42.39 -12.19 -8.87
CA PRO A 912 42.49 -13.44 -9.61
C PRO A 912 43.79 -13.52 -10.43
N ASP A 913 44.37 -14.72 -10.51
CA ASP A 913 45.61 -14.94 -11.27
C ASP A 913 45.44 -14.51 -12.73
N GLY A 914 46.30 -13.59 -13.18
CA GLY A 914 46.25 -13.04 -14.53
C GLY A 914 45.18 -11.97 -14.78
N PHE A 915 44.45 -11.53 -13.76
CA PHE A 915 43.43 -10.49 -13.86
C PHE A 915 43.93 -9.24 -14.62
N GLN A 916 43.18 -8.83 -15.64
CA GLN A 916 43.44 -7.65 -16.46
C GLN A 916 42.36 -6.61 -16.20
N GLY A 917 42.76 -5.40 -15.81
CA GLY A 917 41.87 -4.26 -15.63
C GLY A 917 42.69 -2.96 -15.63
N THR A 918 42.03 -1.84 -15.91
CA THR A 918 42.67 -0.51 -15.88
C THR A 918 43.07 -0.19 -14.44
N GLU A 919 44.33 0.22 -14.22
CA GLU A 919 44.78 0.57 -12.87
C GLU A 919 44.07 1.83 -12.38
N VAL A 920 43.54 1.75 -11.16
CA VAL A 920 42.86 2.84 -10.45
C VAL A 920 43.59 3.00 -9.11
N ASP A 921 44.15 4.18 -8.89
CA ASP A 921 44.93 4.54 -7.69
C ASP A 921 44.29 5.68 -6.88
N GLY A 922 43.16 6.21 -7.34
CA GLY A 922 42.43 7.32 -6.72
C GLY A 922 41.04 7.51 -7.31
N LEU A 923 40.27 8.45 -6.75
CA LEU A 923 38.93 8.78 -7.25
C LEU A 923 38.96 9.42 -8.64
N ASP A 924 40.01 10.17 -8.98
CA ASP A 924 40.23 10.77 -10.30
C ASP A 924 40.44 9.71 -11.38
N SER A 925 41.34 8.75 -11.14
CA SER A 925 41.59 7.67 -12.10
C SER A 925 40.38 6.73 -12.23
N LEU A 926 39.58 6.56 -11.17
CA LEU A 926 38.30 5.84 -11.21
C LEU A 926 37.27 6.53 -12.11
N VAL A 927 36.99 7.82 -11.86
CA VAL A 927 36.01 8.61 -12.62
C VAL A 927 36.46 8.78 -14.08
N GLN A 928 37.75 8.97 -14.33
CA GLN A 928 38.30 9.03 -15.68
C GLN A 928 38.13 7.69 -16.41
N CYS A 929 38.35 6.56 -15.73
CA CYS A 929 38.15 5.24 -16.29
C CYS A 929 36.68 5.02 -16.68
N ALA A 930 35.75 5.40 -15.82
CA ALA A 930 34.32 5.36 -16.10
C ALA A 930 33.95 6.18 -17.34
N ARG A 931 34.32 7.48 -17.37
CA ARG A 931 34.03 8.40 -18.50
C ARG A 931 34.55 7.89 -19.83
N GLN A 932 35.75 7.30 -19.87
CA GLN A 932 36.33 6.74 -21.11
C GLN A 932 35.70 5.41 -21.51
N GLY A 933 35.11 4.70 -20.56
CA GLY A 933 34.61 3.34 -20.72
C GLY A 933 33.10 3.25 -20.92
N LEU A 934 32.34 4.36 -20.97
CA LEU A 934 30.87 4.36 -21.02
C LEU A 934 30.25 3.56 -22.15
N ALA A 935 30.98 3.25 -23.22
CA ALA A 935 30.51 2.36 -24.28
C ALA A 935 30.47 0.86 -23.89
N GLN A 936 31.00 0.50 -22.72
CA GLN A 936 31.04 -0.86 -22.20
C GLN A 936 30.06 -0.97 -21.03
N GLU A 937 29.27 -2.03 -20.99
CA GLU A 937 28.39 -2.37 -19.85
C GLU A 937 29.20 -2.73 -18.59
N ARG A 938 30.43 -3.19 -18.78
CA ARG A 938 31.36 -3.56 -17.69
C ARG A 938 32.77 -3.15 -18.04
N ILE A 939 33.35 -2.25 -17.25
CA ILE A 939 34.72 -1.72 -17.42
C ILE A 939 35.62 -2.40 -16.39
N PRO A 940 36.51 -3.33 -16.77
CA PRO A 940 37.39 -4.00 -15.82
C PRO A 940 38.40 -3.02 -15.20
N ILE A 941 38.47 -2.97 -13.87
CA ILE A 941 39.38 -2.10 -13.13
C ILE A 941 40.20 -2.89 -12.11
N ARG A 942 41.41 -2.38 -11.84
CA ARG A 942 42.31 -2.89 -10.81
C ARG A 942 42.61 -1.76 -9.85
N ILE A 943 41.91 -1.74 -8.73
CA ILE A 943 42.14 -0.78 -7.65
C ILE A 943 43.45 -1.14 -6.95
N THR A 944 44.33 -0.15 -6.81
CA THR A 944 45.69 -0.31 -6.28
C THR A 944 45.90 0.39 -4.94
N ASP A 945 45.05 1.36 -4.61
CA ASP A 945 45.05 2.00 -3.29
C ASP A 945 44.08 1.26 -2.35
N PRO A 946 44.58 0.53 -1.33
CA PRO A 946 43.73 -0.19 -0.40
C PRO A 946 42.98 0.73 0.57
N THR A 947 43.29 2.03 0.62
CA THR A 947 42.67 2.99 1.53
C THR A 947 41.38 3.60 1.02
N LEU A 948 41.05 3.39 -0.27
CA LEU A 948 39.80 3.84 -0.84
C LEU A 948 38.60 3.18 -0.14
N VAL A 949 37.58 3.99 0.14
CA VAL A 949 36.32 3.55 0.75
C VAL A 949 35.32 3.27 -0.36
N VAL A 950 34.61 2.14 -0.28
CA VAL A 950 33.64 1.70 -1.32
C VAL A 950 32.57 2.75 -1.57
N ASP A 951 32.01 3.31 -0.50
CA ASP A 951 30.97 4.33 -0.59
C ASP A 951 31.50 5.62 -1.24
N ASP A 952 32.70 6.08 -0.88
CA ASP A 952 33.35 7.25 -1.52
C ASP A 952 33.59 7.00 -3.02
N MET A 953 33.99 5.79 -3.41
CA MET A 953 34.16 5.40 -4.82
C MET A 953 32.83 5.41 -5.58
N ASN A 954 31.76 4.81 -5.04
CA ASN A 954 30.45 4.83 -5.66
C ASN A 954 29.86 6.25 -5.74
N ARG A 955 30.05 7.09 -4.72
CA ARG A 955 29.67 8.51 -4.74
C ARG A 955 30.45 9.31 -5.78
N ALA A 956 31.73 9.00 -5.98
CA ALA A 956 32.52 9.63 -7.04
C ALA A 956 32.04 9.20 -8.44
N LEU A 957 31.65 7.93 -8.63
CA LEU A 957 31.10 7.43 -9.90
C LEU A 957 29.77 8.11 -10.29
N GLN A 958 29.01 8.65 -9.33
CA GLN A 958 27.81 9.47 -9.63
C GLN A 958 28.14 10.79 -10.35
N GLN A 959 29.41 11.22 -10.39
CA GLN A 959 29.86 12.37 -11.19
C GLN A 959 29.98 12.07 -12.69
N VAL A 960 29.63 10.85 -13.11
CA VAL A 960 29.70 10.39 -14.50
C VAL A 960 28.31 10.44 -15.14
N GLU A 961 28.15 11.37 -16.07
CA GLU A 961 27.14 11.43 -17.15
C GLU A 961 25.65 11.17 -16.78
N GLY A 962 25.10 12.07 -15.96
CA GLY A 962 23.84 12.75 -16.32
C GLY A 962 22.54 11.94 -16.21
N SER A 963 22.50 10.94 -15.33
CA SER A 963 21.32 10.12 -15.02
C SER A 963 20.88 9.14 -16.12
N TRP A 964 21.52 9.07 -17.29
CA TRP A 964 21.15 8.09 -18.35
C TRP A 964 21.92 6.77 -18.26
N LEU A 965 23.17 6.83 -17.78
CA LEU A 965 24.01 5.68 -17.51
C LEU A 965 24.46 5.74 -16.05
N LEU A 966 24.00 4.80 -15.23
CA LEU A 966 24.43 4.66 -13.85
C LEU A 966 25.75 3.90 -13.78
N CYS A 967 26.80 4.55 -13.26
CA CYS A 967 28.09 3.93 -13.01
C CYS A 967 28.23 3.52 -11.54
N GLN A 968 28.53 2.25 -11.27
CA GLN A 968 28.75 1.72 -9.91
C GLN A 968 29.90 0.72 -9.90
N LEU A 969 30.51 0.48 -8.74
CA LEU A 969 31.45 -0.62 -8.58
C LEU A 969 30.68 -1.95 -8.61
N SER A 970 31.26 -2.97 -9.27
CA SER A 970 30.79 -4.35 -9.11
C SER A 970 30.92 -4.80 -7.65
N ARG A 971 30.11 -5.77 -7.24
CA ARG A 971 30.08 -6.30 -5.86
C ARG A 971 31.46 -6.72 -5.34
N ASP A 972 32.30 -7.27 -6.21
CA ASP A 972 33.68 -7.68 -5.90
C ASP A 972 34.73 -6.56 -6.09
N GLY A 973 34.34 -5.36 -6.53
CA GLY A 973 35.25 -4.22 -6.77
C GLY A 973 36.24 -4.43 -7.93
N THR A 974 35.97 -5.36 -8.86
CA THR A 974 36.85 -5.64 -10.01
C THR A 974 36.42 -4.99 -11.32
N ALA A 975 35.26 -4.33 -11.34
CA ALA A 975 34.78 -3.60 -12.51
C ALA A 975 33.94 -2.39 -12.09
N ILE A 976 33.77 -1.47 -13.03
CA ILE A 976 32.69 -0.47 -13.01
C ILE A 976 31.58 -1.03 -13.89
N THR A 977 30.38 -1.18 -13.35
CA THR A 977 29.17 -1.50 -14.11
C THR A 977 28.54 -0.22 -14.64
N VAL A 978 28.06 -0.26 -15.88
CA VAL A 978 27.43 0.87 -16.56
C VAL A 978 26.05 0.43 -17.00
N THR A 979 25.02 0.92 -16.32
CA THR A 979 23.63 0.45 -16.48
C THR A 979 22.74 1.55 -17.05
N PRO A 980 22.09 1.34 -18.21
CA PRO A 980 21.17 2.33 -18.76
C PRO A 980 19.92 2.46 -17.89
N GLN A 981 19.37 3.67 -17.84
CA GLN A 981 18.21 4.01 -17.01
C GLN A 981 16.96 4.29 -17.86
N ASN A 982 15.78 4.33 -17.22
CA ASN A 982 14.49 4.64 -17.86
C ASN A 982 14.11 3.70 -19.02
N GLY A 983 14.46 2.42 -18.92
CA GLY A 983 14.19 1.43 -19.96
C GLY A 983 14.92 1.65 -21.28
N LEU A 984 15.92 2.55 -21.34
CA LEU A 984 16.73 2.74 -22.54
C LEU A 984 17.67 1.55 -22.75
N THR A 985 17.95 1.25 -24.02
CA THR A 985 19.12 0.43 -24.36
C THR A 985 20.41 1.22 -24.13
N HIS A 986 21.51 0.51 -23.89
CA HIS A 986 22.84 1.13 -23.73
C HIS A 986 23.20 2.08 -24.89
N GLN A 987 22.85 1.72 -26.12
CA GLN A 987 23.07 2.56 -27.29
C GLN A 987 22.21 3.84 -27.27
N GLN A 988 20.93 3.74 -26.91
CA GLN A 988 20.05 4.91 -26.83
C GLN A 988 20.49 5.88 -25.73
N ALA A 989 20.97 5.36 -24.59
CA ALA A 989 21.54 6.18 -23.53
C ALA A 989 22.80 6.94 -24.03
N LEU A 990 23.70 6.27 -24.75
CA LEU A 990 24.86 6.92 -25.38
C LEU A 990 24.47 7.98 -26.41
N GLU A 991 23.43 7.73 -27.21
CA GLU A 991 22.91 8.70 -28.18
C GLU A 991 22.34 9.94 -27.47
N ARG A 992 21.60 9.75 -26.38
CA ARG A 992 21.04 10.83 -25.55
C ARG A 992 22.13 11.67 -24.88
N LEU A 993 23.20 11.03 -24.40
CA LEU A 993 24.37 11.72 -23.84
C LEU A 993 25.10 12.54 -24.90
N ALA A 994 25.30 11.98 -26.10
CA ALA A 994 25.91 12.70 -27.22
C ALA A 994 25.09 13.91 -27.67
N GLU A 995 23.75 13.79 -27.68
CA GLU A 995 22.84 14.90 -27.97
C GLU A 995 22.92 15.99 -26.90
N THR A 996 22.89 15.62 -25.62
CA THR A 996 23.03 16.56 -24.49
C THR A 996 24.33 17.35 -24.59
N GLN A 997 25.44 16.67 -24.92
CA GLN A 997 26.75 17.31 -25.07
C GLN A 997 26.78 18.32 -26.24
N ALA A 998 26.12 17.99 -27.36
CA ALA A 998 26.02 18.89 -28.50
C ALA A 998 25.20 20.15 -28.17
N LEU A 999 24.12 20.00 -27.40
CA LEU A 999 23.32 21.14 -26.90
C LEU A 999 24.13 22.03 -25.96
N ALA A 1000 24.86 21.44 -25.00
CA ALA A 1000 25.73 22.19 -24.11
C ALA A 1000 26.79 23.00 -24.88
N GLU A 1001 27.44 22.40 -25.87
CA GLU A 1001 28.42 23.09 -26.73
C GLU A 1001 27.77 24.25 -27.51
N GLN A 1002 26.56 24.04 -28.04
CA GLN A 1002 25.83 25.09 -28.75
C GLN A 1002 25.53 26.27 -27.82
N ILE A 1003 24.94 26.01 -26.66
CA ILE A 1003 24.56 27.04 -25.68
C ILE A 1003 25.80 27.81 -25.21
N TYR A 1004 26.91 27.12 -24.95
CA TYR A 1004 28.18 27.75 -24.61
C TYR A 1004 28.64 28.73 -25.71
N ARG A 1005 28.63 28.32 -26.98
CA ARG A 1005 29.04 29.18 -28.10
C ARG A 1005 28.13 30.39 -28.31
N GLU A 1006 26.84 30.26 -27.99
CA GLU A 1006 25.86 31.34 -28.12
C GLU A 1006 25.93 32.33 -26.95
N THR A 1007 26.33 31.86 -25.77
CA THR A 1007 26.31 32.62 -24.52
C THR A 1007 27.66 33.27 -24.18
N VAL A 1008 28.77 32.59 -24.45
CA VAL A 1008 30.12 32.99 -24.03
C VAL A 1008 30.90 33.66 -25.16
N THR A 1009 31.54 34.79 -24.85
CA THR A 1009 32.47 35.48 -25.76
C THR A 1009 33.92 35.35 -25.29
N ALA A 1010 34.86 35.41 -26.24
CA ALA A 1010 36.29 35.19 -25.98
C ALA A 1010 36.94 36.21 -25.02
N ASP A 1011 36.27 37.33 -24.72
CA ASP A 1011 36.73 38.38 -23.80
C ASP A 1011 36.17 38.25 -22.38
N MET A 1012 35.26 37.30 -22.11
CA MET A 1012 34.72 37.06 -20.77
C MET A 1012 35.74 36.36 -19.85
N THR A 1013 35.84 36.81 -18.60
CA THR A 1013 36.57 36.11 -17.51
C THR A 1013 35.83 34.84 -17.07
N GLN A 1014 36.47 33.92 -16.33
CA GLN A 1014 35.81 32.70 -15.84
C GLN A 1014 34.54 33.02 -15.03
N ALA A 1015 34.60 34.00 -14.13
CA ALA A 1015 33.42 34.44 -13.38
C ALA A 1015 32.30 34.95 -14.30
N GLN A 1016 32.64 35.72 -15.34
CA GLN A 1016 31.65 36.23 -16.32
C GLN A 1016 31.06 35.10 -17.19
N GLN A 1017 31.86 34.08 -17.54
CA GLN A 1017 31.38 32.91 -18.26
C GLN A 1017 30.42 32.10 -17.41
N ALA A 1018 30.79 31.81 -16.15
CA ALA A 1018 29.94 31.08 -15.21
C ALA A 1018 28.62 31.81 -14.95
N GLU A 1019 28.66 33.12 -14.67
CA GLU A 1019 27.45 33.93 -14.46
C GLU A 1019 26.55 33.98 -15.71
N ALA A 1020 27.13 34.06 -16.91
CA ALA A 1020 26.38 34.08 -18.15
C ALA A 1020 25.66 32.74 -18.43
N LEU A 1021 26.35 31.62 -18.22
CA LEU A 1021 25.78 30.27 -18.38
C LEU A 1021 24.72 29.98 -17.30
N TYR A 1022 24.98 30.41 -16.07
CA TYR A 1022 24.02 30.34 -14.96
C TYR A 1022 22.76 31.16 -15.26
N SER A 1023 22.94 32.37 -15.79
CA SER A 1023 21.84 33.23 -16.23
C SER A 1023 21.02 32.57 -17.34
N TYR A 1024 21.68 31.98 -18.34
CA TYR A 1024 21.00 31.24 -19.40
C TYR A 1024 20.10 30.14 -18.82
N LEU A 1025 20.65 29.28 -17.96
CA LEU A 1025 19.94 28.14 -17.40
C LEU A 1025 18.75 28.58 -16.53
N THR A 1026 18.95 29.59 -15.68
CA THR A 1026 17.88 30.12 -14.81
C THR A 1026 16.78 30.88 -15.56
N GLU A 1027 17.05 31.41 -16.75
CA GLU A 1027 16.05 32.08 -17.58
C GLU A 1027 15.25 31.12 -18.48
N HIS A 1028 15.91 30.08 -19.00
CA HIS A 1028 15.35 29.25 -20.05
C HIS A 1028 14.68 27.99 -19.50
N VAL A 1029 15.20 27.43 -18.41
CA VAL A 1029 14.67 26.19 -17.83
C VAL A 1029 13.55 26.51 -16.83
N ARG A 1030 12.50 25.70 -16.87
CA ARG A 1030 11.39 25.74 -15.91
C ARG A 1030 11.52 24.60 -14.91
N TYR A 1031 11.01 24.81 -13.71
CA TYR A 1031 10.95 23.75 -12.71
C TYR A 1031 9.79 22.81 -13.02
N ASP A 1032 10.03 21.50 -13.00
CA ASP A 1032 8.96 20.52 -13.10
C ASP A 1032 8.28 20.34 -11.73
N PHE A 1033 7.13 21.00 -11.56
CA PHE A 1033 6.37 20.96 -10.31
C PHE A 1033 5.61 19.65 -10.10
N ARG A 1034 5.54 18.75 -11.11
CA ARG A 1034 5.00 17.39 -10.92
C ARG A 1034 5.77 16.62 -9.85
N TYR A 1035 7.03 16.97 -9.63
CA TYR A 1035 7.84 16.48 -8.52
C TYR A 1035 7.13 16.53 -7.15
N TYR A 1036 6.26 17.51 -6.92
CA TYR A 1036 5.57 17.70 -5.64
C TYR A 1036 4.13 17.18 -5.60
N GLY A 1037 3.47 16.98 -6.75
CA GLY A 1037 2.03 16.66 -6.79
C GLY A 1037 1.63 15.47 -7.66
N ASN A 1038 2.50 15.03 -8.58
CA ASN A 1038 2.29 13.86 -9.42
C ASN A 1038 3.63 13.31 -9.93
N PRO A 1039 4.50 12.79 -9.05
CA PRO A 1039 5.84 12.38 -9.42
C PRO A 1039 5.84 11.23 -10.46
N GLY A 1040 4.76 10.41 -10.51
CA GLY A 1040 4.58 9.37 -11.52
C GLY A 1040 4.39 9.89 -12.95
N GLU A 1041 3.89 11.11 -13.13
CA GLU A 1041 3.77 11.78 -14.43
C GLU A 1041 4.99 12.65 -14.79
N MET A 1042 6.00 12.72 -13.91
CA MET A 1042 7.22 13.49 -14.17
C MET A 1042 8.09 12.73 -15.18
N PRO A 1043 8.36 13.29 -16.38
CA PRO A 1043 9.21 12.65 -17.37
C PRO A 1043 10.59 12.44 -16.78
N TYR A 1044 11.16 11.27 -17.01
CA TYR A 1044 12.52 10.96 -16.58
C TYR A 1044 13.54 12.01 -17.06
N ASP A 1045 13.37 12.56 -18.26
CA ASP A 1045 14.22 13.63 -18.81
C ASP A 1045 14.35 14.81 -17.83
N SER A 1046 13.31 15.10 -17.03
CA SER A 1046 13.27 16.19 -16.05
C SER A 1046 14.26 16.04 -14.89
N ILE A 1047 14.75 14.83 -14.62
CA ILE A 1047 15.79 14.60 -13.60
C ILE A 1047 17.21 14.59 -14.21
N THR A 1048 17.34 14.91 -15.50
CA THR A 1048 18.59 14.83 -16.27
C THR A 1048 18.99 16.18 -16.85
N ALA A 1049 20.27 16.34 -17.20
CA ALA A 1049 20.72 17.50 -17.98
C ALA A 1049 20.01 17.61 -19.34
N TYR A 1050 19.51 16.49 -19.89
CA TYR A 1050 18.77 16.50 -21.14
C TYR A 1050 17.47 17.29 -21.02
N GLY A 1051 16.63 17.03 -20.01
CA GLY A 1051 15.39 17.79 -19.82
C GLY A 1051 15.66 19.28 -19.61
N ALA A 1052 16.72 19.63 -18.91
CA ALA A 1052 17.13 21.02 -18.74
C ALA A 1052 17.56 21.69 -20.06
N LEU A 1053 18.45 21.07 -20.84
CA LEU A 1053 19.03 21.69 -22.05
C LEU A 1053 18.17 21.52 -23.31
N HIS A 1054 17.42 20.43 -23.43
CA HIS A 1054 16.57 20.11 -24.57
C HIS A 1054 15.12 20.56 -24.34
N ASP A 1055 14.48 20.09 -23.27
CA ASP A 1055 13.04 20.32 -23.01
C ASP A 1055 12.77 21.64 -22.28
N ASN A 1056 13.82 22.29 -21.78
CA ASN A 1056 13.72 23.48 -20.92
C ASN A 1056 12.85 23.21 -19.67
N LEU A 1057 12.88 21.98 -19.15
CA LEU A 1057 12.07 21.53 -18.02
C LEU A 1057 12.89 20.54 -17.18
N ALA A 1058 13.12 20.86 -15.91
CA ALA A 1058 13.89 19.99 -15.02
C ALA A 1058 13.55 20.21 -13.53
N ILE A 1059 14.00 19.28 -12.68
CA ILE A 1059 14.13 19.46 -11.23
C ILE A 1059 15.60 19.66 -10.85
N CYS A 1060 15.91 19.79 -9.55
CA CYS A 1060 17.26 20.08 -9.05
C CYS A 1060 18.37 19.22 -9.66
N GLY A 1061 18.09 17.92 -9.86
CA GLY A 1061 18.90 16.95 -10.59
C GLY A 1061 19.36 17.45 -11.97
N GLY A 1062 18.40 17.78 -12.82
CA GLY A 1062 18.67 18.20 -14.19
C GLY A 1062 19.32 19.59 -14.29
N TYR A 1063 18.97 20.52 -13.39
CA TYR A 1063 19.61 21.84 -13.35
C TYR A 1063 21.10 21.76 -13.01
N ALA A 1064 21.46 21.05 -11.94
CA ALA A 1064 22.86 20.99 -11.52
C ALA A 1064 23.72 20.23 -12.55
N GLN A 1065 23.22 19.10 -13.07
CA GLN A 1065 23.94 18.37 -14.14
C GLN A 1065 24.10 19.21 -15.42
N ALA A 1066 23.07 19.96 -15.81
CA ALA A 1066 23.17 20.86 -16.97
C ALA A 1066 24.18 21.98 -16.74
N PHE A 1067 24.22 22.55 -15.54
CA PHE A 1067 25.19 23.59 -15.22
C PHE A 1067 26.63 23.05 -15.17
N GLN A 1068 26.84 21.87 -14.58
CA GLN A 1068 28.12 21.15 -14.63
C GLN A 1068 28.58 20.98 -16.09
N LEU A 1069 27.73 20.45 -16.98
CA LEU A 1069 28.07 20.25 -18.40
C LEU A 1069 28.41 21.56 -19.12
N LEU A 1070 27.70 22.65 -18.83
CA LEU A 1070 27.97 23.97 -19.41
C LEU A 1070 29.31 24.54 -18.92
N LEU A 1071 29.65 24.38 -17.64
CA LEU A 1071 30.94 24.78 -17.09
C LEU A 1071 32.10 23.94 -17.62
N GLU A 1072 31.88 22.65 -17.88
CA GLU A 1072 32.85 21.79 -18.55
C GLU A 1072 33.21 22.31 -19.96
N GLN A 1073 32.26 22.87 -20.73
CA GLN A 1073 32.55 23.52 -22.03
C GLN A 1073 33.44 24.76 -21.87
N ALA A 1074 33.32 25.47 -20.75
CA ALA A 1074 34.15 26.62 -20.41
C ALA A 1074 35.52 26.22 -19.84
N GLY A 1075 35.77 24.92 -19.61
CA GLY A 1075 36.97 24.41 -18.95
C GLY A 1075 37.06 24.82 -17.48
N ILE A 1076 35.91 25.02 -16.83
CA ILE A 1076 35.80 25.36 -15.41
C ILE A 1076 35.56 24.07 -14.62
N PRO A 1077 36.45 23.69 -13.67
CA PRO A 1077 36.25 22.52 -12.81
C PRO A 1077 34.95 22.63 -12.01
N CYS A 1078 34.13 21.57 -12.04
CA CYS A 1078 32.83 21.55 -11.37
C CYS A 1078 32.44 20.13 -10.94
N VAL A 1079 31.91 19.99 -9.73
CA VAL A 1079 31.26 18.77 -9.24
C VAL A 1079 29.83 19.07 -8.83
N THR A 1080 28.94 18.10 -8.98
CA THR A 1080 27.59 18.17 -8.40
C THR A 1080 27.65 17.79 -6.93
N VAL A 1081 26.86 18.50 -6.12
CA VAL A 1081 26.76 18.34 -4.68
C VAL A 1081 25.34 17.92 -4.35
N ASN A 1082 25.22 16.76 -3.72
CA ASN A 1082 23.98 16.25 -3.19
C ASN A 1082 23.88 16.57 -1.70
N GLY A 1083 22.71 17.02 -1.28
CA GLY A 1083 22.41 17.28 0.11
C GLY A 1083 20.93 17.54 0.27
N LYS A 1084 20.59 18.45 1.17
CA LYS A 1084 19.21 18.90 1.34
C LYS A 1084 19.13 20.41 1.28
N LEU A 1085 18.04 20.92 0.72
CA LEU A 1085 17.66 22.33 0.80
C LEU A 1085 16.39 22.40 1.64
N GLY A 1086 16.48 22.97 2.85
CA GLY A 1086 15.33 23.05 3.75
C GLY A 1086 14.76 21.69 4.18
N GLY A 1087 15.53 20.60 4.06
CA GLY A 1087 15.11 19.23 4.44
C GLY A 1087 14.70 18.33 3.28
N GLU A 1088 14.45 18.88 2.09
CA GLU A 1088 14.20 18.15 0.84
C GLU A 1088 15.52 17.74 0.18
N ASN A 1089 15.58 16.58 -0.47
CA ASN A 1089 16.74 16.18 -1.26
C ASN A 1089 16.96 17.21 -2.39
N HIS A 1090 18.16 17.78 -2.44
CA HIS A 1090 18.49 18.84 -3.38
C HIS A 1090 19.89 18.64 -3.94
N MET A 1091 20.08 19.07 -5.19
CA MET A 1091 21.35 19.01 -5.88
C MET A 1091 21.72 20.38 -6.46
N TRP A 1092 22.98 20.75 -6.32
CA TRP A 1092 23.57 22.00 -6.78
C TRP A 1092 25.05 21.77 -7.12
N ASP A 1093 25.82 22.83 -7.37
CA ASP A 1093 27.15 22.72 -7.94
C ASP A 1093 28.23 23.38 -7.08
N LEU A 1094 29.44 22.80 -7.11
CA LEU A 1094 30.66 23.37 -6.56
C LEU A 1094 31.68 23.53 -7.70
N ALA A 1095 31.97 24.77 -8.07
CA ALA A 1095 32.82 25.09 -9.20
C ALA A 1095 34.01 25.98 -8.82
N GLN A 1096 35.14 25.81 -9.50
CA GLN A 1096 36.36 26.57 -9.23
C GLN A 1096 36.44 27.82 -10.12
N ILE A 1097 36.15 28.99 -9.54
CA ILE A 1097 36.18 30.28 -10.23
C ILE A 1097 37.41 31.07 -9.79
N ASP A 1098 38.25 31.46 -10.76
CA ASP A 1098 39.46 32.26 -10.52
C ASP A 1098 40.39 31.66 -9.43
N GLY A 1099 40.41 30.33 -9.33
CA GLY A 1099 41.21 29.56 -8.36
C GLY A 1099 40.59 29.39 -6.97
N GLN A 1100 39.32 29.75 -6.78
CA GLN A 1100 38.58 29.53 -5.53
C GLN A 1100 37.33 28.68 -5.78
N TRP A 1101 37.08 27.70 -4.92
CA TRP A 1101 35.84 26.92 -4.95
C TRP A 1101 34.66 27.78 -4.49
N ARG A 1102 33.58 27.74 -5.25
CA ARG A 1102 32.35 28.53 -5.05
C ARG A 1102 31.14 27.68 -5.34
N TYR A 1103 30.07 27.89 -4.58
CA TYR A 1103 28.82 27.18 -4.76
C TYR A 1103 27.86 27.90 -5.71
N PHE A 1104 27.10 27.12 -6.46
CA PHE A 1104 26.12 27.57 -7.42
C PHE A 1104 24.84 26.74 -7.29
N ASP A 1105 23.67 27.36 -7.12
CA ASP A 1105 22.37 26.66 -7.08
C ASP A 1105 21.40 27.22 -8.11
N PRO A 1106 21.52 26.81 -9.39
CA PRO A 1106 20.68 27.36 -10.46
C PRO A 1106 19.19 27.07 -10.27
N THR A 1107 18.84 25.98 -9.58
CA THR A 1107 17.45 25.59 -9.31
C THR A 1107 16.76 26.58 -8.37
N SER A 1108 17.45 26.98 -7.30
CA SER A 1108 16.93 27.94 -6.32
C SER A 1108 16.81 29.35 -6.89
N ASP A 1109 17.64 29.68 -7.87
CA ASP A 1109 17.64 30.99 -8.54
C ASP A 1109 16.88 31.03 -9.88
N ARG A 1110 16.14 29.97 -10.21
CA ARG A 1110 15.27 29.94 -11.40
C ARG A 1110 14.38 31.19 -11.50
N GLY A 1111 14.33 31.78 -12.69
CA GLY A 1111 13.56 33.00 -12.96
C GLY A 1111 14.11 34.28 -12.31
N ARG A 1112 15.28 34.27 -11.66
CA ARG A 1112 15.83 35.44 -10.94
C ARG A 1112 16.84 36.29 -11.71
N ALA A 1113 17.20 35.95 -12.94
CA ALA A 1113 18.20 36.71 -13.71
C ALA A 1113 17.89 38.22 -13.83
N GLY A 1114 16.60 38.59 -13.90
CA GLY A 1114 16.16 40.00 -13.90
C GLY A 1114 16.10 40.69 -12.52
N TYR A 1115 16.30 39.94 -11.43
CA TYR A 1115 16.11 40.39 -10.04
C TYR A 1115 17.38 40.24 -9.17
N GLY A 1116 18.41 39.58 -9.69
CA GLY A 1116 19.66 39.25 -8.99
C GLY A 1116 19.62 37.84 -8.37
N PHE A 1117 20.75 37.15 -8.44
CA PHE A 1117 20.95 35.80 -7.93
C PHE A 1117 21.26 35.80 -6.42
N LEU A 1118 20.79 34.78 -5.72
CA LEU A 1118 21.08 34.56 -4.30
C LEU A 1118 22.22 33.57 -4.10
N TYR A 1119 22.38 32.61 -4.99
CA TYR A 1119 23.26 31.45 -4.85
C TYR A 1119 24.15 31.26 -6.09
N CYS A 1120 24.57 32.35 -6.72
CA CYS A 1120 25.50 32.31 -7.85
C CYS A 1120 26.91 32.70 -7.37
N GLY A 1121 27.79 31.71 -7.20
CA GLY A 1121 29.19 31.94 -6.84
C GLY A 1121 29.41 32.33 -5.39
N VAL A 1122 28.70 31.66 -4.47
CA VAL A 1122 28.69 31.98 -3.03
C VAL A 1122 29.64 31.08 -2.22
N GLU A 1123 29.97 31.50 -1.01
CA GLU A 1123 30.71 30.69 -0.03
C GLU A 1123 29.79 29.69 0.69
N ALA A 1124 30.36 28.66 1.33
CA ALA A 1124 29.60 27.64 2.05
C ALA A 1124 28.71 28.25 3.14
N GLU A 1125 29.17 29.28 3.84
CA GLU A 1125 28.45 29.93 4.94
C GLU A 1125 27.21 30.71 4.45
N GLU A 1126 27.12 31.00 3.16
CA GLU A 1126 25.99 31.71 2.54
C GLU A 1126 24.88 30.74 2.09
N LEU A 1127 25.14 29.42 2.08
CA LEU A 1127 24.14 28.38 1.86
C LEU A 1127 23.49 27.96 3.20
N ASP A 1128 23.00 28.91 3.97
CA ASP A 1128 22.48 28.72 5.33
C ASP A 1128 21.22 27.83 5.42
N ARG A 1129 20.58 27.55 4.28
CA ARG A 1129 19.43 26.65 4.14
C ARG A 1129 19.78 25.29 3.54
N HIS A 1130 21.02 25.09 3.09
CA HIS A 1130 21.48 23.82 2.55
C HIS A 1130 22.20 23.02 3.63
N THR A 1131 22.03 21.70 3.63
CA THR A 1131 22.79 20.77 4.48
C THR A 1131 23.40 19.69 3.62
N TRP A 1132 24.73 19.57 3.66
CA TRP A 1132 25.48 18.56 2.93
C TRP A 1132 26.76 18.22 3.68
N GLU A 1133 27.42 17.14 3.30
CA GLU A 1133 28.76 16.83 3.78
C GLU A 1133 29.78 17.74 3.07
N ALA A 1134 29.96 18.96 3.57
CA ALA A 1134 30.85 19.94 2.95
C ALA A 1134 32.30 19.44 2.83
N GLU A 1135 32.79 18.70 3.83
CA GLU A 1135 34.10 18.07 3.78
C GLU A 1135 34.20 17.02 2.67
N TRP A 1136 33.13 16.24 2.42
CA TRP A 1136 33.11 15.30 1.30
C TRP A 1136 33.13 16.02 -0.04
N ALA A 1137 32.26 17.02 -0.23
CA ALA A 1137 32.20 17.77 -1.49
C ALA A 1137 33.56 18.41 -1.83
N GLN A 1138 34.24 18.97 -0.82
CA GLN A 1138 35.58 19.52 -0.96
C GLN A 1138 36.62 18.43 -1.27
N ARG A 1139 36.61 17.30 -0.54
CA ARG A 1139 37.50 16.15 -0.80
C ARG A 1139 37.32 15.61 -2.21
N LEU A 1140 36.08 15.48 -2.68
CA LEU A 1140 35.76 15.01 -4.03
C LEU A 1140 36.28 15.99 -5.09
N ALA A 1141 36.03 17.30 -4.90
CA ALA A 1141 36.48 18.34 -5.82
C ALA A 1141 38.02 18.37 -5.92
N ASP A 1142 38.72 18.33 -4.79
CA ASP A 1142 40.19 18.31 -4.74
C ASP A 1142 40.76 16.99 -5.29
N ALA A 1143 40.04 15.86 -5.12
CA ALA A 1143 40.46 14.59 -5.69
C ALA A 1143 40.33 14.58 -7.21
N LEU A 1144 39.20 15.04 -7.76
CA LEU A 1144 38.94 15.04 -9.21
C LEU A 1144 39.71 16.15 -9.95
N PHE A 1145 40.03 17.26 -9.26
CA PHE A 1145 40.70 18.42 -9.83
C PHE A 1145 41.86 18.90 -8.92
N PRO A 1146 42.96 18.13 -8.84
CA PRO A 1146 44.06 18.34 -7.90
C PRO A 1146 45.01 19.51 -8.23
#